data_AF-A0A6N2EMW1-F1
#
_entry.id   AF-A0A6N2EMW1-F1
#
_cell.length_a   1.000
_cell.length_b   1.000
_cell.length_c   1.000
_cell.angle_alpha   90.00
_cell.angle_beta   90.00
_cell.angle_gamma   90.00
#
_symmetry.space_group_name_H-M   'P 1'
#
loop_
_entity.id
_entity.type
_entity.pdbx_description
1 polymer ?
#
loop_
_entity_poly.entity_id
_entity_poly.type
_entity_poly.pdbx_seq_one_letter_code
_entity_poly.pdbx_strand_id
1 'polypeptide(L)'
;MDKSRSPREAPPPALACRLIGARLVAAPDALERGGVAIVRPPVGRRLPAKPTPTRLEHLLKRMQSAKRHWSVSLRSAGLVALAAGGLWGCAKPLPPDGHAESLRRSVIEGVRKDLAPLTRRPEKVESTRAVGLSGYPEWLVEDIGSRMPELRRMAGPEAYDLTELGLPEMTNLLGDPVETVAISLEDAIRVTVQNNLELEFARLAPSVSEAQLVQAEAAFDWTLFATAQWGSTETPTLSRAAQQPIGGDFQQRDSLTTQAGVRRALITGGQIEFRQDLEYFDQTEAGLSLSPNPGWQMTLAFQYDQPLLRGFGSDVALAQVRLSRNAEREAVARFRGEMLRTVLEVERAYWQLVQAHWDLLILQRQTERGEQLFNQVSARRAIDATPPQITAAASNVEDRKGNVIRAQNVLRRRSDRLKALLNDPNIPVTSELLLVPSDGAMDAPIRYNLGEAVASAVRHRPEIDQAILSIDNTTIQRVVADNARLPQLDLRVLLRLNALESGLGSAYSSAFDRDFVDAIVGVFFEQPIGNRSAEALLRQRTLERQQAVISLRNSVQQIALEIKNTLDNAATNFSLIEQSRIARISASEALRALQAEKETVGGFTIERLEVEFNRQDQLANSERAEVQAMIDYQISLAELYASMGTLLERNRIRFEVRDPEGIDPNFLGR
;
A
#
# COMPACT_ATOMS: atom_id res chain seq x y z
N MET A 1 -69.96 0.10 12.25
CA MET A 1 -69.63 -0.31 13.64
C MET A 1 -68.37 -1.14 13.53
N ASP A 2 -67.23 -0.89 14.17
CA ASP A 2 -66.73 0.16 15.04
C ASP A 2 -65.17 0.05 15.00
N LYS A 3 -64.50 1.08 15.50
CA LYS A 3 -63.10 1.52 15.48
C LYS A 3 -61.95 0.54 15.84
N SER A 4 -60.81 0.80 15.17
CA SER A 4 -59.45 1.06 15.71
C SER A 4 -58.58 -0.05 16.33
N ARG A 5 -57.34 -0.23 15.84
CA ARG A 5 -56.07 0.32 16.42
C ARG A 5 -54.81 -0.26 15.72
N SER A 6 -53.77 0.58 15.69
CA SER A 6 -52.41 0.42 15.14
C SER A 6 -51.55 -0.70 15.74
N PRO A 7 -50.44 -1.09 15.08
CA PRO A 7 -49.22 -1.51 15.76
C PRO A 7 -48.23 -0.33 15.95
N ARG A 8 -47.72 -0.17 17.18
CA ARG A 8 -46.60 0.72 17.53
C ARG A 8 -45.30 -0.06 17.37
N GLU A 9 -44.46 0.36 16.43
CA GLU A 9 -43.01 0.08 16.44
C GLU A 9 -42.34 1.02 17.46
N ALA A 10 -41.47 0.46 18.29
CA ALA A 10 -40.59 1.20 19.19
C ALA A 10 -39.16 1.21 18.61
N PRO A 11 -38.42 2.33 18.76
CA PRO A 11 -37.16 2.57 18.05
C PRO A 11 -35.92 2.02 18.79
N PRO A 12 -34.82 1.71 18.08
CA PRO A 12 -33.51 1.54 18.70
C PRO A 12 -32.85 2.89 19.03
N PRO A 13 -31.99 2.96 20.05
CA PRO A 13 -31.41 4.21 20.55
C PRO A 13 -30.31 4.77 19.64
N ALA A 14 -30.35 6.08 19.45
CA ALA A 14 -29.33 6.88 18.78
C ALA A 14 -28.04 6.96 19.62
N LEU A 15 -26.92 6.53 19.04
CA LEU A 15 -25.58 6.92 19.47
C LEU A 15 -25.05 7.96 18.48
N ALA A 16 -24.97 9.19 18.96
CA ALA A 16 -24.45 10.34 18.24
C ALA A 16 -22.93 10.20 18.06
N CYS A 17 -22.50 9.79 16.86
CA CYS A 17 -21.13 10.02 16.41
C CYS A 17 -20.99 11.51 16.05
N ARG A 18 -20.37 12.27 16.95
CA ARG A 18 -19.83 13.60 16.64
C ARG A 18 -18.73 13.45 15.60
N LEU A 19 -19.04 13.85 14.37
CA LEU A 19 -18.06 14.19 13.34
C LEU A 19 -17.19 15.34 13.87
N ILE A 20 -15.95 15.03 14.23
CA ILE A 20 -14.91 16.05 14.45
C ILE A 20 -14.34 16.37 13.07
N GLY A 21 -14.78 17.48 12.50
CA GLY A 21 -14.20 18.07 11.30
C GLY A 21 -12.76 18.53 11.59
N ALA A 22 -11.81 18.03 10.80
CA ALA A 22 -10.46 18.57 10.76
C ALA A 22 -10.46 19.83 9.88
N ARG A 23 -10.42 20.99 10.53
CA ARG A 23 -10.05 22.27 9.91
C ARG A 23 -8.52 22.32 9.78
N LEU A 24 -8.03 22.52 8.55
CA LEU A 24 -6.71 23.09 8.31
C LEU A 24 -6.68 24.52 8.85
N VAL A 25 -5.76 24.81 9.77
CA VAL A 25 -5.43 26.19 10.16
C VAL A 25 -3.91 26.32 10.29
N ALA A 26 -3.40 27.32 9.57
CA ALA A 26 -2.02 27.80 9.58
C ALA A 26 -1.65 28.49 10.90
N ALA A 27 -0.37 28.41 11.27
CA ALA A 27 0.22 29.09 12.42
C ALA A 27 0.16 30.63 12.28
N PRO A 28 0.15 31.35 13.42
CA PRO A 28 1.25 32.29 13.65
C PRO A 28 1.74 32.39 15.12
N ASP A 29 2.91 33.00 15.24
CA ASP A 29 3.73 33.27 16.44
C ASP A 29 3.09 34.13 17.55
N ALA A 30 3.61 33.94 18.79
CA ALA A 30 4.20 34.96 19.69
C ALA A 30 3.82 34.87 21.20
N LEU A 31 4.86 34.73 22.04
CA LEU A 31 5.16 35.39 23.33
C LEU A 31 4.04 35.67 24.38
N GLU A 32 4.15 35.10 25.59
CA GLU A 32 4.58 35.77 26.85
C GLU A 32 4.29 34.96 28.16
N ARG A 33 5.33 34.84 28.99
CA ARG A 33 5.48 34.99 30.48
C ARG A 33 4.44 34.42 31.50
N GLY A 34 5.04 33.80 32.55
CA GLY A 34 4.55 33.73 33.95
C GLY A 34 4.10 32.31 34.37
N GLY A 35 4.54 31.66 35.44
CA GLY A 35 5.13 32.12 36.70
C GLY A 35 4.32 31.55 37.89
N VAL A 36 4.75 30.38 38.40
CA VAL A 36 4.68 29.85 39.79
C VAL A 36 3.40 30.06 40.63
N ALA A 37 2.82 28.96 41.17
CA ALA A 37 2.49 28.83 42.60
C ALA A 37 1.98 27.43 42.98
N ILE A 38 2.70 26.80 43.92
CA ILE A 38 2.34 25.59 44.67
C ILE A 38 1.48 26.01 45.87
N VAL A 39 0.36 25.33 46.11
CA VAL A 39 -0.47 25.52 47.31
C VAL A 39 -0.78 24.17 47.96
N ARG A 40 -0.22 23.95 49.16
CA ARG A 40 -0.75 23.05 50.20
C ARG A 40 -1.59 23.88 51.17
N PRO A 41 -2.64 23.28 51.78
CA PRO A 41 -2.89 23.52 53.21
C PRO A 41 -3.38 22.21 53.91
N PRO A 42 -3.84 22.21 55.19
CA PRO A 42 -3.01 21.72 56.30
C PRO A 42 -3.71 20.68 57.22
N VAL A 43 -2.94 20.29 58.24
CA VAL A 43 -3.20 19.34 59.32
C VAL A 43 -4.27 19.80 60.33
N GLY A 44 -5.08 18.85 60.82
CA GLY A 44 -5.36 18.70 62.26
C GLY A 44 -6.81 18.42 62.69
N ARG A 45 -7.06 17.24 63.30
CA ARG A 45 -7.40 17.08 64.74
C ARG A 45 -7.92 15.68 65.15
N ARG A 46 -7.30 15.17 66.23
CA ARG A 46 -7.79 14.43 67.42
C ARG A 46 -8.45 13.04 67.31
N LEU A 47 -7.82 12.13 68.08
CA LEU A 47 -8.24 10.80 68.59
C LEU A 47 -9.41 10.88 69.60
N PRO A 48 -10.07 9.74 69.88
CA PRO A 48 -9.78 8.94 71.11
C PRO A 48 -9.78 7.42 70.80
N ALA A 49 -8.89 6.56 71.31
CA ALA A 49 -8.88 5.87 72.62
C ALA A 49 -8.40 4.41 72.37
N LYS A 50 -7.58 3.86 73.28
CA LYS A 50 -7.00 2.50 73.22
C LYS A 50 -8.02 1.39 73.51
N PRO A 51 -7.72 0.13 73.12
CA PRO A 51 -7.49 -0.88 74.17
C PRO A 51 -6.17 -1.66 74.01
N THR A 52 -5.77 -2.26 75.14
CA THR A 52 -4.51 -2.93 75.48
C THR A 52 -4.30 -4.32 74.85
N PRO A 53 -3.06 -4.85 74.87
CA PRO A 53 -2.62 -5.96 74.04
C PRO A 53 -2.62 -7.30 74.78
N THR A 54 -3.28 -8.31 74.25
CA THR A 54 -3.07 -9.72 74.63
C THR A 54 -3.35 -10.63 73.44
N ARG A 55 -2.39 -10.73 72.51
CA ARG A 55 -2.33 -11.85 71.54
C ARG A 55 -1.03 -11.99 70.74
N LEU A 56 0.09 -11.39 71.18
CA LEU A 56 1.39 -11.51 70.48
C LEU A 56 2.36 -12.54 71.09
N GLU A 57 2.13 -13.05 72.31
CA GLU A 57 3.01 -14.06 72.91
C GLU A 57 2.68 -15.50 72.51
N HIS A 58 1.50 -15.75 71.91
CA HIS A 58 1.14 -17.07 71.38
C HIS A 58 1.63 -17.33 69.94
N LEU A 59 1.99 -16.27 69.19
CA LEU A 59 2.43 -16.37 67.79
C LEU A 59 3.93 -16.71 67.66
N LEU A 60 4.77 -16.33 68.63
CA LEU A 60 6.21 -16.60 68.59
C LEU A 60 6.59 -18.04 69.04
N LYS A 61 5.72 -18.73 69.78
CA LYS A 61 5.95 -20.14 70.20
C LYS A 61 5.55 -21.19 69.15
N ARG A 62 4.76 -20.84 68.13
CA ARG A 62 4.37 -21.77 67.04
C ARG A 62 5.31 -21.73 65.82
N MET A 63 6.17 -20.72 65.68
CA MET A 63 7.16 -20.64 64.58
C MET A 63 8.42 -21.51 64.79
N GLN A 64 8.58 -22.18 65.93
CA GLN A 64 9.76 -23.04 66.20
C GLN A 64 9.57 -24.51 65.85
N SER A 65 8.35 -25.01 65.58
CA SER A 65 8.12 -26.43 65.24
C SER A 65 8.14 -26.76 63.74
N ALA A 66 8.18 -25.76 62.84
CA ALA A 66 8.20 -25.98 61.39
C ALA A 66 9.62 -25.98 60.75
N LYS A 67 10.67 -25.80 61.55
CA LYS A 67 12.07 -25.72 61.07
C LYS A 67 12.77 -27.07 60.84
N ARG A 68 12.11 -28.20 61.09
CA ARG A 68 12.78 -29.53 61.07
C ARG A 68 12.64 -30.32 59.77
N HIS A 69 11.85 -29.85 58.79
CA HIS A 69 11.71 -30.50 57.47
C HIS A 69 12.28 -29.68 56.29
N TRP A 70 12.83 -28.50 56.55
CA TRP A 70 13.29 -27.55 55.51
C TRP A 70 14.81 -27.54 55.26
N SER A 71 15.58 -28.47 55.82
CA SER A 71 17.06 -28.47 55.70
C SER A 71 17.64 -29.58 54.81
N VAL A 72 16.81 -30.38 54.12
CA VAL A 72 17.30 -31.50 53.27
C VAL A 72 17.00 -31.31 51.78
N SER A 73 16.10 -30.42 51.38
CA SER A 73 15.74 -30.19 49.97
C SER A 73 16.46 -29.02 49.27
N LEU A 74 17.24 -28.19 50.00
CA LEU A 74 17.94 -27.03 49.39
C LEU A 74 19.32 -27.35 48.78
N ARG A 75 19.86 -28.56 48.95
CA ARG A 75 21.17 -28.93 48.37
C ARG A 75 21.06 -29.49 46.94
N SER A 76 19.87 -29.94 46.51
CA SER A 76 19.61 -30.39 45.14
C SER A 76 19.09 -29.28 44.21
N ALA A 77 18.49 -28.22 44.75
CA ALA A 77 18.04 -27.06 43.97
C ALA A 77 19.21 -26.15 43.50
N GLY A 78 20.35 -26.18 44.20
CA GLY A 78 21.53 -25.39 43.84
C GLY A 78 22.31 -25.89 42.61
N LEU A 79 22.10 -27.15 42.20
CA LEU A 79 22.80 -27.76 41.06
C LEU A 79 22.07 -27.58 39.72
N VAL A 80 20.76 -27.32 39.74
CA VAL A 80 19.98 -27.05 38.51
C VAL A 80 20.09 -25.58 38.08
N ALA A 81 20.26 -24.66 39.04
CA ALA A 81 20.45 -23.23 38.75
C ALA A 81 21.81 -22.90 38.08
N LEU A 82 22.84 -23.73 38.28
CA LEU A 82 24.17 -23.54 37.66
C LEU A 82 24.30 -24.16 36.27
N ALA A 83 23.40 -25.06 35.87
CA ALA A 83 23.36 -25.61 34.51
C ALA A 83 22.59 -24.69 33.51
N ALA A 84 21.71 -23.82 34.01
CA ALA A 84 21.00 -22.84 33.19
C ALA A 84 21.87 -21.63 32.77
N GLY A 85 23.01 -21.39 33.45
CA GLY A 85 23.95 -20.32 33.10
C GLY A 85 24.88 -20.64 31.92
N GLY A 86 24.89 -21.87 31.41
CA GLY A 86 25.80 -22.34 30.36
C GLY A 86 25.23 -22.33 28.93
N LEU A 87 23.95 -22.00 28.75
CA LEU A 87 23.28 -21.96 27.45
C LEU A 87 22.90 -20.54 27.03
N TRP A 88 23.80 -19.58 27.24
CA TRP A 88 23.79 -18.35 26.43
C TRP A 88 24.50 -18.65 25.12
N GLY A 89 23.85 -19.46 24.28
CA GLY A 89 24.13 -19.46 22.86
C GLY A 89 23.69 -18.11 22.32
N CYS A 90 24.63 -17.18 22.18
CA CYS A 90 24.40 -15.89 21.53
C CYS A 90 24.08 -16.09 20.04
N ALA A 91 22.88 -16.57 19.72
CA ALA A 91 22.22 -16.19 18.49
C ALA A 91 21.78 -14.74 18.72
N LYS A 92 22.41 -13.80 17.99
CA LYS A 92 21.96 -12.41 18.01
C LYS A 92 20.47 -12.43 17.64
N PRO A 93 19.58 -11.87 18.48
CA PRO A 93 18.17 -11.76 18.11
C PRO A 93 18.09 -11.04 16.77
N LEU A 94 17.14 -11.43 15.93
CA LEU A 94 16.90 -10.65 14.71
C LEU A 94 16.67 -9.19 15.12
N PRO A 95 17.45 -8.24 14.58
CA PRO A 95 17.32 -6.84 14.98
C PRO A 95 15.86 -6.40 14.74
N PRO A 96 15.26 -5.63 15.67
CA PRO A 96 13.86 -5.24 15.58
C PRO A 96 13.53 -4.51 14.27
N ASP A 97 14.50 -3.79 13.72
CA ASP A 97 14.39 -3.04 12.47
C ASP A 97 15.75 -2.98 11.75
N GLY A 98 15.79 -3.23 10.44
CA GLY A 98 17.00 -3.11 9.60
C GLY A 98 17.41 -4.36 8.81
N HIS A 99 16.73 -5.50 8.97
CA HIS A 99 17.02 -6.69 8.16
C HIS A 99 16.67 -6.45 6.67
N ALA A 100 15.53 -5.82 6.40
CA ALA A 100 15.15 -5.39 5.05
C ALA A 100 16.16 -4.39 4.45
N GLU A 101 16.68 -3.45 5.24
CA GLU A 101 17.64 -2.45 4.75
C GLU A 101 19.04 -3.02 4.50
N SER A 102 19.50 -3.94 5.35
CA SER A 102 20.75 -4.67 5.12
C SER A 102 20.65 -5.62 3.92
N LEU A 103 19.51 -6.30 3.75
CA LEU A 103 19.18 -7.07 2.55
C LEU A 103 19.21 -6.15 1.31
N ARG A 104 18.54 -4.99 1.37
CA ARG A 104 18.53 -4.00 0.30
C ARG A 104 19.92 -3.55 -0.09
N ARG A 105 20.80 -3.26 0.88
CA ARG A 105 22.21 -2.93 0.60
C ARG A 105 22.93 -4.08 -0.09
N SER A 106 22.79 -5.31 0.40
CA SER A 106 23.44 -6.49 -0.20
C SER A 106 22.94 -6.78 -1.62
N VAL A 107 21.65 -6.54 -1.88
CA VAL A 107 21.04 -6.66 -3.21
C VAL A 107 21.57 -5.56 -4.11
N ILE A 108 21.58 -4.30 -3.66
CA ILE A 108 22.14 -3.16 -4.41
C ILE A 108 23.61 -3.42 -4.77
N GLU A 109 24.42 -3.93 -3.84
CA GLU A 109 25.82 -4.27 -4.09
C GLU A 109 25.98 -5.42 -5.08
N GLY A 110 25.16 -6.48 -4.96
CA GLY A 110 25.14 -7.60 -5.90
C GLY A 110 24.77 -7.15 -7.32
N VAL A 111 23.71 -6.34 -7.43
CA VAL A 111 23.27 -5.77 -8.70
C VAL A 111 24.32 -4.81 -9.25
N ARG A 112 24.96 -3.99 -8.43
CA ARG A 112 26.05 -3.10 -8.85
C ARG A 112 27.23 -3.87 -9.44
N LYS A 113 27.51 -5.07 -8.91
CA LYS A 113 28.54 -5.97 -9.44
C LYS A 113 28.14 -6.56 -10.80
N ASP A 114 26.87 -6.91 -10.98
CA ASP A 114 26.34 -7.37 -12.27
C ASP A 114 26.29 -6.22 -13.31
N LEU A 115 26.10 -4.98 -12.85
CA LEU A 115 26.15 -3.74 -13.65
C LEU A 115 27.58 -3.17 -13.79
N ALA A 116 28.62 -3.87 -13.32
CA ALA A 116 30.01 -3.43 -13.41
C ALA A 116 30.50 -3.08 -14.84
N PRO A 117 30.01 -3.72 -15.93
CA PRO A 117 30.35 -3.29 -17.29
C PRO A 117 29.79 -1.91 -17.63
N LEU A 118 28.60 -1.57 -17.13
CA LEU A 118 27.88 -0.31 -17.42
C LEU A 118 28.45 0.88 -16.65
N THR A 119 29.08 0.63 -15.50
CA THR A 119 29.76 1.66 -14.69
C THR A 119 31.13 2.05 -15.24
N ARG A 120 31.66 1.37 -16.27
CA ARG A 120 32.93 1.73 -16.94
C ARG A 120 32.83 2.98 -17.81
N ARG A 121 31.62 3.45 -18.15
CA ARG A 121 31.36 4.73 -18.81
C ARG A 121 30.47 5.60 -17.90
N PRO A 122 31.06 6.33 -16.94
CA PRO A 122 30.31 7.17 -16.01
C PRO A 122 29.77 8.46 -16.66
N GLU A 123 30.24 8.80 -17.86
CA GLU A 123 29.81 10.01 -18.55
C GLU A 123 28.34 9.92 -18.95
N LYS A 124 27.62 11.04 -18.79
CA LYS A 124 26.23 11.17 -19.23
C LYS A 124 26.23 11.35 -20.74
N VAL A 125 25.43 10.54 -21.43
CA VAL A 125 25.17 10.70 -22.85
C VAL A 125 24.04 11.71 -22.99
N GLU A 126 24.26 12.73 -23.81
CA GLU A 126 23.21 13.67 -24.20
C GLU A 126 22.53 13.13 -25.45
N SER A 127 21.20 13.11 -25.47
CA SER A 127 20.45 12.71 -26.66
C SER A 127 20.77 13.68 -27.79
N THR A 128 21.30 13.17 -28.90
CA THR A 128 21.64 14.00 -30.06
C THR A 128 20.46 14.10 -31.01
N ARG A 129 20.25 15.28 -31.55
CA ARG A 129 19.37 15.49 -32.71
C ARG A 129 19.99 14.83 -33.94
N ALA A 130 19.17 14.24 -34.79
CA ALA A 130 19.64 13.74 -36.07
C ALA A 130 20.24 14.91 -36.88
N VAL A 131 21.24 14.60 -37.70
CA VAL A 131 21.88 15.56 -38.59
C VAL A 131 20.78 16.21 -39.44
N GLY A 132 20.69 17.55 -39.37
CA GLY A 132 19.64 18.33 -40.00
C GLY A 132 19.72 18.30 -41.54
N LEU A 133 19.46 19.43 -42.19
CA LEU A 133 19.54 19.51 -43.65
C LEU A 133 20.97 19.31 -44.23
N SER A 134 22.00 19.18 -43.40
CA SER A 134 23.40 19.04 -43.85
C SER A 134 23.72 17.73 -44.58
N GLY A 135 22.79 16.78 -44.65
CA GLY A 135 22.89 15.60 -45.52
C GLY A 135 22.46 15.85 -46.97
N TYR A 136 21.91 17.04 -47.28
CA TYR A 136 21.39 17.41 -48.60
C TYR A 136 22.34 18.34 -49.36
N PRO A 137 22.20 18.46 -50.70
CA PRO A 137 23.01 19.39 -51.50
C PRO A 137 22.91 20.83 -50.99
N GLU A 138 24.05 21.56 -51.00
CA GLU A 138 24.17 22.90 -50.42
C GLU A 138 23.14 23.90 -50.96
N TRP A 139 22.85 23.87 -52.27
CA TRP A 139 21.83 24.72 -52.88
C TRP A 139 20.43 24.52 -52.29
N LEU A 140 20.07 23.29 -51.90
CA LEU A 140 18.76 22.99 -51.31
C LEU A 140 18.69 23.50 -49.87
N VAL A 141 19.79 23.37 -49.13
CA VAL A 141 19.91 23.87 -47.76
C VAL A 141 19.79 25.40 -47.74
N GLU A 142 20.47 26.07 -48.66
CA GLU A 142 20.42 27.53 -48.80
C GLU A 142 19.01 28.01 -49.21
N ASP A 143 18.39 27.35 -50.18
CA ASP A 143 17.06 27.72 -50.68
C ASP A 143 15.99 27.58 -49.58
N ILE A 144 15.93 26.42 -48.91
CA ILE A 144 15.03 26.18 -47.76
C ILE A 144 15.35 27.14 -46.61
N GLY A 145 16.64 27.37 -46.33
CA GLY A 145 17.11 28.26 -45.27
C GLY A 145 16.62 29.70 -45.46
N SER A 146 16.68 30.21 -46.69
CA SER A 146 16.23 31.56 -47.03
C SER A 146 14.72 31.78 -46.85
N ARG A 147 13.92 30.71 -46.99
CA ARG A 147 12.45 30.74 -46.90
C ARG A 147 11.88 30.22 -45.59
N MET A 148 12.73 29.85 -44.63
CA MET A 148 12.30 29.24 -43.36
C MET A 148 11.16 29.99 -42.63
N PRO A 149 11.16 31.34 -42.52
CA PRO A 149 10.08 32.06 -41.85
C PRO A 149 8.73 31.98 -42.58
N GLU A 150 8.74 31.79 -43.90
CA GLU A 150 7.55 31.56 -44.70
C GLU A 150 7.05 30.12 -44.52
N LEU A 151 7.95 29.14 -44.63
CA LEU A 151 7.62 27.71 -44.49
C LEU A 151 7.05 27.37 -43.11
N ARG A 152 7.55 28.01 -42.04
CA ARG A 152 6.99 27.85 -40.68
C ARG A 152 5.63 28.50 -40.48
N ARG A 153 5.30 29.56 -41.24
CA ARG A 153 3.95 30.15 -41.25
C ARG A 153 2.98 29.34 -42.09
N MET A 154 3.48 28.62 -43.09
CA MET A 154 2.67 27.67 -43.85
C MET A 154 2.30 26.46 -43.00
N ALA A 155 3.23 25.87 -42.26
CA ALA A 155 3.00 24.57 -41.61
C ALA A 155 3.73 24.41 -40.29
N GLY A 156 3.19 23.55 -39.43
CA GLY A 156 3.76 23.19 -38.13
C GLY A 156 3.28 24.08 -36.99
N PRO A 157 3.82 23.91 -35.77
CA PRO A 157 3.24 24.51 -34.57
C PRO A 157 3.18 26.05 -34.57
N GLU A 158 4.16 26.72 -35.17
CA GLU A 158 4.20 28.20 -35.29
C GLU A 158 3.13 28.75 -36.25
N ALA A 159 2.54 27.88 -37.08
CA ALA A 159 1.60 28.26 -38.09
C ALA A 159 0.17 28.40 -37.56
N TYR A 160 -0.09 27.98 -36.32
CA TYR A 160 -1.40 27.96 -35.68
C TYR A 160 -1.38 28.90 -34.47
N ASP A 161 -2.37 29.78 -34.38
CA ASP A 161 -2.59 30.56 -33.17
C ASP A 161 -3.54 29.78 -32.26
N LEU A 162 -2.98 29.16 -31.21
CA LEU A 162 -3.76 28.39 -30.21
C LEU A 162 -4.68 29.28 -29.35
N THR A 163 -4.54 30.61 -29.42
CA THR A 163 -5.40 31.57 -28.73
C THR A 163 -6.53 32.12 -29.61
N GLU A 164 -6.34 32.18 -30.94
CA GLU A 164 -7.32 32.71 -31.90
C GLU A 164 -8.07 31.64 -32.72
N LEU A 165 -7.53 30.42 -32.90
CA LEU A 165 -8.26 29.32 -33.54
C LEU A 165 -9.25 28.70 -32.54
N GLY A 166 -10.45 29.28 -32.49
CA GLY A 166 -11.60 28.62 -31.89
C GLY A 166 -11.80 27.24 -32.51
N LEU A 167 -12.05 26.24 -31.66
CA LEU A 167 -12.51 24.93 -32.12
C LEU A 167 -13.69 25.13 -33.10
N PRO A 168 -13.81 24.28 -34.13
CA PRO A 168 -14.93 24.39 -35.05
C PRO A 168 -16.24 24.32 -34.27
N GLU A 169 -17.32 24.94 -34.77
CA GLU A 169 -18.62 24.81 -34.14
C GLU A 169 -18.96 23.32 -33.97
N MET A 170 -19.06 22.89 -32.73
CA MET A 170 -19.36 21.53 -32.33
C MET A 170 -20.69 21.54 -31.57
N THR A 171 -21.56 20.59 -31.90
CA THR A 171 -22.79 20.35 -31.16
C THR A 171 -22.57 19.22 -30.16
N ASN A 172 -23.01 19.42 -28.93
CA ASN A 172 -22.98 18.38 -27.90
C ASN A 172 -24.08 17.32 -28.10
N LEU A 173 -24.08 16.26 -27.29
CA LEU A 173 -25.12 15.23 -27.37
C LEU A 173 -26.52 15.72 -26.92
N LEU A 174 -26.63 16.92 -26.36
CA LEU A 174 -27.87 17.58 -25.95
C LEU A 174 -28.43 18.54 -27.01
N GLY A 175 -27.67 18.83 -28.07
CA GLY A 175 -28.07 19.76 -29.13
C GLY A 175 -27.57 21.20 -28.94
N ASP A 176 -26.84 21.49 -27.86
CA ASP A 176 -26.28 22.82 -27.57
C ASP A 176 -24.83 22.97 -28.09
N PRO A 177 -24.32 24.20 -28.22
CA PRO A 177 -22.90 24.43 -28.46
C PRO A 177 -22.02 23.80 -27.38
N VAL A 178 -20.89 23.21 -27.77
CA VAL A 178 -19.93 22.61 -26.83
C VAL A 178 -19.22 23.70 -26.03
N GLU A 179 -19.34 23.66 -24.71
CA GLU A 179 -18.51 24.46 -23.79
C GLU A 179 -17.12 23.82 -23.63
N THR A 180 -16.08 24.64 -23.55
CA THR A 180 -14.68 24.18 -23.47
C THR A 180 -14.02 24.62 -22.18
N VAL A 181 -13.13 23.78 -21.64
CA VAL A 181 -12.28 24.11 -20.49
C VAL A 181 -10.84 23.75 -20.79
N ALA A 182 -9.95 24.71 -20.59
CA ALA A 182 -8.51 24.50 -20.71
C ALA A 182 -7.98 23.72 -19.48
N ILE A 183 -7.09 22.76 -19.71
CA ILE A 183 -6.44 22.00 -18.65
C ILE A 183 -4.95 21.81 -18.97
N SER A 184 -4.10 22.01 -17.96
CA SER A 184 -2.67 21.71 -18.02
C SER A 184 -2.38 20.29 -17.55
N LEU A 185 -1.21 19.74 -17.89
CA LEU A 185 -0.73 18.46 -17.41
C LEU A 185 -0.57 18.47 -15.88
N GLU A 186 -0.06 19.56 -15.32
CA GLU A 186 0.10 19.71 -13.87
C GLU A 186 -1.25 19.67 -13.16
N ASP A 187 -2.25 20.38 -13.69
CA ASP A 187 -3.61 20.37 -13.13
C ASP A 187 -4.25 18.99 -13.27
N ALA A 188 -4.10 18.33 -14.42
CA ALA A 188 -4.62 16.98 -14.65
C ALA A 188 -4.05 15.97 -13.64
N ILE A 189 -2.74 16.00 -13.40
CA ILE A 189 -2.09 15.15 -12.41
C ILE A 189 -2.58 15.48 -10.99
N ARG A 190 -2.63 16.77 -10.63
CA ARG A 190 -3.06 17.22 -9.30
C ARG A 190 -4.49 16.79 -8.98
N VAL A 191 -5.42 17.05 -9.91
CA VAL A 191 -6.84 16.68 -9.77
C VAL A 191 -6.99 15.16 -9.67
N THR A 192 -6.25 14.40 -10.49
CA THR A 192 -6.27 12.94 -10.41
C THR A 192 -5.82 12.45 -9.04
N VAL A 193 -4.67 12.90 -8.54
CA VAL A 193 -4.16 12.41 -7.23
C VAL A 193 -5.12 12.74 -6.09
N GLN A 194 -5.94 13.78 -6.22
CA GLN A 194 -6.93 14.18 -5.22
C GLN A 194 -8.25 13.41 -5.32
N ASN A 195 -8.76 13.19 -6.53
CA ASN A 195 -10.14 12.75 -6.75
C ASN A 195 -10.27 11.37 -7.41
N ASN A 196 -9.18 10.77 -7.88
CA ASN A 196 -9.25 9.50 -8.58
C ASN A 196 -9.71 8.38 -7.63
N LEU A 197 -10.81 7.74 -8.00
CA LEU A 197 -11.48 6.73 -7.18
C LEU A 197 -10.64 5.45 -7.00
N GLU A 198 -9.79 5.11 -7.97
CA GLU A 198 -8.87 3.97 -7.87
C GLU A 198 -7.77 4.24 -6.84
N LEU A 199 -7.22 5.46 -6.81
CA LEU A 199 -6.27 5.89 -5.78
C LEU A 199 -6.92 6.02 -4.40
N GLU A 200 -8.16 6.51 -4.33
CA GLU A 200 -8.93 6.56 -3.08
C GLU A 200 -9.13 5.15 -2.51
N PHE A 201 -9.51 4.19 -3.35
CA PHE A 201 -9.62 2.78 -2.97
C PHE A 201 -8.27 2.19 -2.54
N ALA A 202 -7.22 2.38 -3.35
CA ALA A 202 -5.89 1.83 -3.07
C ALA A 202 -5.27 2.39 -1.78
N ARG A 203 -5.61 3.63 -1.41
CA ARG A 203 -5.19 4.27 -0.15
C ARG A 203 -5.75 3.59 1.10
N LEU A 204 -6.89 2.90 1.01
CA LEU A 204 -7.47 2.20 2.16
C LEU A 204 -6.67 0.95 2.55
N ALA A 205 -5.97 0.31 1.61
CA ALA A 205 -5.27 -0.95 1.85
C ALA A 205 -4.16 -0.84 2.92
N PRO A 206 -3.27 0.19 2.90
CA PRO A 206 -2.33 0.41 4.00
C PRO A 206 -3.00 0.54 5.37
N SER A 207 -4.09 1.31 5.50
CA SER A 207 -4.80 1.47 6.77
C SER A 207 -5.49 0.19 7.25
N VAL A 208 -5.96 -0.67 6.34
CA VAL A 208 -6.46 -1.99 6.69
C VAL A 208 -5.33 -2.88 7.21
N SER A 209 -4.18 -2.89 6.55
CA SER A 209 -3.01 -3.66 7.00
C SER A 209 -2.45 -3.15 8.34
N GLU A 210 -2.50 -1.85 8.59
CA GLU A 210 -2.16 -1.25 9.89
C GLU A 210 -3.09 -1.79 11.00
N ALA A 211 -4.41 -1.80 10.77
CA ALA A 211 -5.35 -2.39 11.73
C ALA A 211 -5.10 -3.90 11.96
N GLN A 212 -4.67 -4.64 10.93
CA GLN A 212 -4.27 -6.05 11.05
C GLN A 212 -2.95 -6.23 11.81
N LEU A 213 -2.02 -5.28 11.73
CA LEU A 213 -0.83 -5.25 12.57
C LEU A 213 -1.21 -5.06 14.05
N VAL A 214 -2.06 -4.08 14.36
CA VAL A 214 -2.57 -3.87 15.72
C VAL A 214 -3.29 -5.12 16.24
N GLN A 215 -4.08 -5.80 15.40
CA GLN A 215 -4.73 -7.06 15.76
C GLN A 215 -3.70 -8.17 16.09
N ALA A 216 -2.60 -8.24 15.35
CA ALA A 216 -1.52 -9.20 15.63
C ALA A 216 -0.79 -8.86 16.93
N GLU A 217 -0.60 -7.57 17.25
CA GLU A 217 -0.02 -7.11 18.51
C GLU A 217 -0.94 -7.39 19.70
N ALA A 218 -2.26 -7.28 19.52
CA ALA A 218 -3.27 -7.60 20.53
C ALA A 218 -3.27 -9.08 20.97
N ALA A 219 -2.60 -9.98 20.24
CA ALA A 219 -2.35 -11.34 20.71
C ALA A 219 -1.54 -11.39 22.02
N PHE A 220 -0.85 -10.32 22.36
CA PHE A 220 -0.07 -10.14 23.59
C PHE A 220 -0.78 -9.29 24.65
N ASP A 221 -2.05 -8.94 24.45
CA ASP A 221 -2.85 -8.20 25.42
C ASP A 221 -3.32 -9.11 26.57
N TRP A 222 -3.75 -8.47 27.66
CA TRP A 222 -4.39 -9.17 28.76
C TRP A 222 -5.80 -9.63 28.33
N THR A 223 -6.08 -10.91 28.53
CA THR A 223 -7.41 -11.49 28.32
C THR A 223 -8.06 -11.79 29.66
N LEU A 224 -9.20 -11.13 29.93
CA LEU A 224 -10.09 -11.44 31.05
C LEU A 224 -11.05 -12.54 30.59
N PHE A 225 -11.13 -13.63 31.34
CA PHE A 225 -12.07 -14.71 31.08
C PHE A 225 -12.88 -15.02 32.33
N ALA A 226 -14.12 -15.46 32.12
CA ALA A 226 -14.97 -16.00 33.18
C ALA A 226 -15.84 -17.13 32.61
N THR A 227 -15.97 -18.22 33.35
CA THR A 227 -16.80 -19.37 33.02
C THR A 227 -17.65 -19.74 34.22
N ALA A 228 -18.87 -20.21 33.99
CA ALA A 228 -19.75 -20.74 35.02
C ALA A 228 -20.42 -21.99 34.47
N GLN A 229 -20.30 -23.10 35.20
CA GLN A 229 -20.80 -24.39 34.81
C GLN A 229 -21.50 -25.05 35.99
N TRP A 230 -22.77 -25.41 35.79
CA TRP A 230 -23.51 -26.25 36.71
C TRP A 230 -23.56 -27.67 36.17
N GLY A 231 -23.32 -28.64 37.04
CA GLY A 231 -23.42 -30.06 36.72
C GLY A 231 -24.13 -30.79 37.84
N SER A 232 -25.00 -31.72 37.46
CA SER A 232 -25.54 -32.72 38.36
C SER A 232 -25.15 -34.07 37.81
N THR A 233 -24.41 -34.85 38.59
CA THR A 233 -23.96 -36.18 38.22
C THR A 233 -24.42 -37.17 39.26
N GLU A 234 -25.06 -38.23 38.79
CA GLU A 234 -25.45 -39.36 39.62
C GLU A 234 -24.69 -40.59 39.11
N THR A 235 -23.78 -41.10 39.94
CA THR A 235 -22.96 -42.27 39.59
C THR A 235 -23.31 -43.43 40.50
N PRO A 236 -23.60 -44.62 39.95
CA PRO A 236 -23.81 -45.80 40.77
C PRO A 236 -22.48 -46.19 41.43
N THR A 237 -22.53 -46.46 42.73
CA THR A 237 -21.39 -46.90 43.52
C THR A 237 -21.62 -48.31 44.07
N LEU A 238 -20.53 -49.00 44.40
CA LEU A 238 -20.60 -50.28 45.09
C LEU A 238 -21.08 -50.04 46.52
N SER A 239 -22.15 -50.72 46.92
CA SER A 239 -22.65 -50.68 48.30
C SER A 239 -21.51 -50.99 49.29
N ARG A 240 -21.20 -50.04 50.18
CA ARG A 240 -20.18 -50.20 51.23
C ARG A 240 -20.71 -50.91 52.48
N ALA A 241 -22.01 -51.23 52.52
CA ALA A 241 -22.60 -52.02 53.58
C ALA A 241 -22.32 -53.51 53.36
N ALA A 242 -21.49 -54.11 54.22
CA ALA A 242 -21.06 -55.52 54.16
C ALA A 242 -22.20 -56.57 54.27
N GLN A 243 -23.47 -56.18 54.25
CA GLN A 243 -24.62 -57.06 54.56
C GLN A 243 -25.83 -56.91 53.62
N GLN A 244 -25.72 -56.23 52.47
CA GLN A 244 -26.82 -56.17 51.49
C GLN A 244 -26.32 -56.37 50.05
N PRO A 245 -26.51 -57.56 49.46
CA PRO A 245 -26.40 -57.76 48.03
C PRO A 245 -27.79 -57.60 47.42
N ILE A 246 -28.05 -56.48 46.73
CA ILE A 246 -28.99 -56.25 45.60
C ILE A 246 -29.38 -54.77 45.61
N GLY A 247 -28.94 -54.03 44.58
CA GLY A 247 -29.09 -52.58 44.44
C GLY A 247 -27.73 -51.87 44.55
N GLY A 248 -27.28 -51.21 43.48
CA GLY A 248 -26.14 -50.29 43.57
C GLY A 248 -26.52 -49.10 44.45
N ASP A 249 -25.59 -48.64 45.27
CA ASP A 249 -25.76 -47.37 45.97
C ASP A 249 -25.51 -46.23 44.97
N PHE A 250 -25.82 -44.98 45.31
CA PHE A 250 -25.59 -43.85 44.43
C PHE A 250 -24.76 -42.78 45.13
N GLN A 251 -23.95 -42.11 44.34
CA GLN A 251 -23.33 -40.86 44.70
C GLN A 251 -23.93 -39.80 43.79
N GLN A 252 -24.68 -38.87 44.38
CA GLN A 252 -25.16 -37.69 43.69
C GLN A 252 -24.25 -36.52 44.05
N ARG A 253 -23.79 -35.80 43.02
CA ARG A 253 -23.00 -34.57 43.19
C ARG A 253 -23.61 -33.49 42.33
N ASP A 254 -24.08 -32.45 43.00
CA ASP A 254 -24.47 -31.20 42.38
C ASP A 254 -23.32 -30.21 42.58
N SER A 255 -22.77 -29.65 41.50
CA SER A 255 -21.72 -28.64 41.60
C SER A 255 -21.98 -27.44 40.70
N LEU A 256 -21.61 -26.27 41.20
CA LEU A 256 -21.52 -25.04 40.44
C LEU A 256 -20.06 -24.59 40.48
N THR A 257 -19.37 -24.75 39.35
CA THR A 257 -17.99 -24.31 39.17
C THR A 257 -18.00 -22.98 38.46
N THR A 258 -17.36 -21.99 39.07
CA THR A 258 -17.12 -20.67 38.49
C THR A 258 -15.62 -20.44 38.40
N GLN A 259 -15.15 -19.99 37.25
CA GLN A 259 -13.74 -19.61 37.07
C GLN A 259 -13.70 -18.19 36.56
N ALA A 260 -12.76 -17.40 37.06
CA ALA A 260 -12.52 -16.06 36.58
C ALA A 260 -11.02 -15.78 36.63
N GLY A 261 -10.47 -15.13 35.62
CA GLY A 261 -9.03 -14.90 35.60
C GLY A 261 -8.57 -13.97 34.50
N VAL A 262 -7.31 -13.59 34.59
CA VAL A 262 -6.59 -12.83 33.58
C VAL A 262 -5.38 -13.62 33.10
N ARG A 263 -5.15 -13.65 31.80
CA ARG A 263 -3.97 -14.29 31.22
C ARG A 263 -3.38 -13.45 30.09
N ARG A 264 -2.07 -13.58 29.89
CA ARG A 264 -1.32 -12.84 28.86
C ARG A 264 -0.18 -13.68 28.29
N ALA A 265 -0.04 -13.65 26.97
CA ALA A 265 1.14 -14.18 26.29
C ALA A 265 2.31 -13.19 26.39
N LEU A 266 3.52 -13.71 26.57
CA LEU A 266 4.75 -12.93 26.73
C LEU A 266 5.58 -12.96 25.45
N ILE A 267 6.35 -11.90 25.23
CA ILE A 267 7.28 -11.80 24.08
C ILE A 267 8.40 -12.86 24.11
N THR A 268 8.60 -13.52 25.24
CA THR A 268 9.55 -14.64 25.40
C THR A 268 8.99 -15.97 24.88
N GLY A 269 7.71 -16.00 24.47
CA GLY A 269 6.98 -17.21 24.10
C GLY A 269 6.23 -17.88 25.27
N GLY A 270 6.38 -17.36 26.50
CA GLY A 270 5.68 -17.86 27.68
C GLY A 270 4.27 -17.30 27.85
N GLN A 271 3.56 -17.80 28.85
CA GLN A 271 2.24 -17.32 29.27
C GLN A 271 2.23 -17.10 30.79
N ILE A 272 1.56 -16.04 31.23
CA ILE A 272 1.24 -15.80 32.63
C ILE A 272 -0.28 -15.81 32.81
N GLU A 273 -0.77 -16.47 33.86
CA GLU A 273 -2.18 -16.59 34.20
C GLU A 273 -2.40 -16.42 35.70
N PHE A 274 -3.37 -15.60 36.05
CA PHE A 274 -3.95 -15.50 37.39
C PHE A 274 -5.39 -15.94 37.28
N ARG A 275 -5.76 -17.01 37.98
CA ARG A 275 -7.09 -17.59 37.91
C ARG A 275 -7.64 -17.83 39.31
N GLN A 276 -8.91 -17.55 39.46
CA GLN A 276 -9.74 -17.98 40.55
C GLN A 276 -10.61 -19.14 40.05
N ASP A 277 -10.62 -20.24 40.80
CA ASP A 277 -11.53 -21.36 40.65
C ASP A 277 -12.39 -21.44 41.94
N LEU A 278 -13.70 -21.31 41.82
CA LEU A 278 -14.64 -21.43 42.93
C LEU A 278 -15.68 -22.50 42.59
N GLU A 279 -15.74 -23.54 43.41
CA GLU A 279 -16.68 -24.64 43.28
C GLU A 279 -17.59 -24.68 44.51
N TYR A 280 -18.89 -24.47 44.28
CA TYR A 280 -19.90 -24.96 45.20
C TYR A 280 -20.15 -26.43 44.89
N PHE A 281 -20.21 -27.27 45.91
CA PHE A 281 -20.64 -28.65 45.75
C PHE A 281 -21.57 -29.08 46.88
N ASP A 282 -22.55 -29.89 46.53
CA ASP A 282 -23.35 -30.67 47.45
C ASP A 282 -23.24 -32.14 47.03
N GLN A 283 -22.73 -32.97 47.95
CA GLN A 283 -22.49 -34.38 47.68
C GLN A 283 -23.26 -35.25 48.66
N THR A 284 -24.17 -36.04 48.11
CA THR A 284 -24.89 -37.09 48.84
C THR A 284 -24.30 -38.45 48.47
N GLU A 285 -23.77 -39.17 49.47
CA GLU A 285 -23.22 -40.53 49.33
C GLU A 285 -23.80 -41.37 50.47
N ALA A 286 -24.44 -42.50 50.19
CA ALA A 286 -25.13 -43.22 51.26
C ALA A 286 -24.14 -43.87 52.24
N GLY A 287 -24.52 -43.83 53.52
CA GLY A 287 -23.69 -44.34 54.61
C GLY A 287 -22.52 -43.43 55.03
N LEU A 288 -22.35 -42.24 54.44
CA LEU A 288 -21.28 -41.29 54.74
C LEU A 288 -21.83 -39.88 55.01
N SER A 289 -21.32 -39.23 56.06
CA SER A 289 -21.59 -37.81 56.34
C SER A 289 -20.33 -37.02 56.01
N LEU A 290 -20.42 -36.18 54.98
CA LEU A 290 -19.35 -35.25 54.60
C LEU A 290 -19.52 -33.93 55.35
N SER A 291 -18.42 -33.34 55.82
CA SER A 291 -18.42 -32.01 56.45
C SER A 291 -17.16 -31.25 56.04
N PRO A 292 -17.27 -30.03 55.48
CA PRO A 292 -18.51 -29.31 55.18
C PRO A 292 -19.26 -29.92 53.99
N ASN A 293 -20.61 -30.02 54.09
CA ASN A 293 -21.51 -30.33 52.98
C ASN A 293 -22.88 -29.63 53.21
N PRO A 294 -23.34 -28.75 52.31
CA PRO A 294 -22.65 -28.31 51.10
C PRO A 294 -21.35 -27.57 51.42
N GLY A 295 -20.41 -27.62 50.48
CA GLY A 295 -19.08 -27.04 50.61
C GLY A 295 -18.81 -26.00 49.53
N TRP A 296 -17.96 -25.03 49.88
CA TRP A 296 -17.35 -24.08 48.96
C TRP A 296 -15.86 -24.33 48.93
N GLN A 297 -15.38 -24.79 47.78
CA GLN A 297 -13.96 -24.93 47.50
C GLN A 297 -13.51 -23.72 46.67
N MET A 298 -12.50 -23.02 47.18
CA MET A 298 -11.90 -21.86 46.54
C MET A 298 -10.44 -22.14 46.28
N THR A 299 -10.00 -21.92 45.05
CA THR A 299 -8.60 -22.01 44.63
C THR A 299 -8.18 -20.73 43.92
N LEU A 300 -7.19 -20.03 44.47
CA LEU A 300 -6.48 -18.97 43.77
C LEU A 300 -5.21 -19.53 43.17
N ALA A 301 -5.10 -19.51 41.84
CA ALA A 301 -3.99 -20.05 41.10
C ALA A 301 -3.20 -18.94 40.38
N PHE A 302 -1.88 -18.97 40.56
CA PHE A 302 -0.94 -18.28 39.70
C PHE A 302 -0.19 -19.32 38.87
N GLN A 303 -0.18 -19.17 37.56
CA GLN A 303 0.51 -20.05 36.63
C GLN A 303 1.44 -19.24 35.72
N TYR A 304 2.67 -19.71 35.60
CA TYR A 304 3.67 -19.19 34.67
C TYR A 304 4.26 -20.35 33.88
N ASP A 305 4.04 -20.34 32.57
CA ASP A 305 4.57 -21.32 31.63
C ASP A 305 5.60 -20.62 30.74
N GLN A 306 6.82 -21.16 30.66
CA GLN A 306 7.89 -20.61 29.85
C GLN A 306 8.55 -21.73 29.04
N PRO A 307 8.41 -21.74 27.69
CA PRO A 307 9.24 -22.58 26.86
C PRO A 307 10.70 -22.16 27.00
N LEU A 308 11.62 -23.13 27.06
CA LEU A 308 13.06 -22.91 27.20
C LEU A 308 13.83 -23.26 25.91
N LEU A 309 13.22 -24.03 25.01
CA LEU A 309 13.81 -24.45 23.72
C LEU A 309 12.86 -24.15 22.56
N ARG A 310 12.02 -25.12 22.15
CA ARG A 310 10.97 -24.90 21.14
C ARG A 310 9.96 -23.89 21.64
N GLY A 311 9.63 -22.89 20.83
CA GLY A 311 8.74 -21.78 21.18
C GLY A 311 9.39 -20.66 21.99
N PHE A 312 10.66 -20.78 22.39
CA PHE A 312 11.36 -19.76 23.15
C PHE A 312 11.86 -18.61 22.28
N GLY A 313 11.74 -17.39 22.80
CA GLY A 313 12.37 -16.19 22.27
C GLY A 313 11.45 -15.32 21.41
N SER A 314 11.79 -14.04 21.35
CA SER A 314 11.03 -13.03 20.61
C SER A 314 10.96 -13.30 19.11
N ASP A 315 11.94 -14.00 18.55
CA ASP A 315 11.99 -14.26 17.11
C ASP A 315 10.88 -15.20 16.63
N VAL A 316 10.41 -16.09 17.51
CA VAL A 316 9.31 -17.01 17.23
C VAL A 316 8.00 -16.44 17.75
N ALA A 317 8.00 -15.89 18.98
CA ALA A 317 6.80 -15.31 19.58
C ALA A 317 6.25 -14.15 18.74
N LEU A 318 7.10 -13.20 18.33
CA LEU A 318 6.68 -12.03 17.54
C LEU A 318 6.64 -12.31 16.03
N ALA A 319 6.80 -13.55 15.58
CA ALA A 319 6.86 -13.85 14.15
C ALA A 319 5.62 -13.35 13.40
N GLN A 320 4.42 -13.57 13.94
CA GLN A 320 3.19 -13.09 13.32
C GLN A 320 3.09 -11.57 13.29
N VAL A 321 3.51 -10.87 14.36
CA VAL A 321 3.57 -9.41 14.40
C VAL A 321 4.52 -8.88 13.32
N ARG A 322 5.71 -9.48 13.18
CA ARG A 322 6.68 -9.11 12.15
C ARG A 322 6.15 -9.37 10.73
N LEU A 323 5.46 -10.49 10.50
CA LEU A 323 4.81 -10.78 9.22
C LEU A 323 3.70 -9.77 8.90
N SER A 324 2.85 -9.42 9.87
CA SER A 324 1.83 -8.39 9.70
C SER A 324 2.44 -7.01 9.44
N ARG A 325 3.57 -6.68 10.08
CA ARG A 325 4.32 -5.44 9.83
C ARG A 325 4.89 -5.40 8.41
N ASN A 326 5.42 -6.51 7.92
CA ASN A 326 5.86 -6.60 6.53
C ASN A 326 4.68 -6.51 5.55
N ALA A 327 3.50 -7.04 5.90
CA ALA A 327 2.30 -6.92 5.08
C ALA A 327 1.78 -5.46 5.01
N GLU A 328 1.92 -4.68 6.09
CA GLU A 328 1.66 -3.24 6.10
C GLU A 328 2.63 -2.50 5.17
N ARG A 329 3.94 -2.72 5.31
CA ARG A 329 4.96 -2.16 4.41
C ARG A 329 4.75 -2.56 2.94
N GLU A 330 4.32 -3.79 2.69
CA GLU A 330 3.99 -4.27 1.35
C GLU A 330 2.77 -3.55 0.77
N ALA A 331 1.74 -3.30 1.57
CA ALA A 331 0.56 -2.53 1.17
C ALA A 331 0.94 -1.08 0.82
N VAL A 332 1.84 -0.46 1.59
CA VAL A 332 2.39 0.87 1.30
C VAL A 332 3.16 0.89 -0.03
N ALA A 333 4.05 -0.09 -0.25
CA ALA A 333 4.79 -0.20 -1.51
C ALA A 333 3.84 -0.42 -2.70
N ARG A 334 2.83 -1.28 -2.54
CA ARG A 334 1.81 -1.51 -3.58
C ARG A 334 1.05 -0.24 -3.92
N PHE A 335 0.61 0.52 -2.92
CA PHE A 335 -0.08 1.80 -3.12
C PHE A 335 0.81 2.82 -3.87
N ARG A 336 2.11 2.89 -3.54
CA ARG A 336 3.06 3.72 -4.30
C ARG A 336 3.17 3.29 -5.77
N GLY A 337 3.12 1.99 -6.04
CA GLY A 337 3.08 1.43 -7.39
C GLY A 337 1.84 1.85 -8.17
N GLU A 338 0.66 1.75 -7.55
CA GLU A 338 -0.60 2.19 -8.15
C GLU A 338 -0.58 3.69 -8.44
N MET A 339 -0.11 4.52 -7.51
CA MET A 339 0.04 5.96 -7.73
C MET A 339 0.93 6.28 -8.92
N LEU A 340 2.08 5.60 -9.06
CA LEU A 340 2.99 5.78 -10.18
C LEU A 340 2.31 5.38 -11.50
N ARG A 341 1.59 4.24 -11.52
CA ARG A 341 0.84 3.76 -12.69
C ARG A 341 -0.26 4.72 -13.11
N THR A 342 -1.07 5.20 -12.17
CA THR A 342 -2.16 6.15 -12.45
C THR A 342 -1.62 7.48 -12.98
N VAL A 343 -0.54 8.01 -12.39
CA VAL A 343 0.09 9.25 -12.88
C VAL A 343 0.64 9.08 -14.31
N LEU A 344 1.27 7.93 -14.60
CA LEU A 344 1.74 7.60 -15.96
C LEU A 344 0.56 7.51 -16.95
N GLU A 345 -0.55 6.91 -16.53
CA GLU A 345 -1.75 6.78 -17.36
C GLU A 345 -2.40 8.13 -17.68
N VAL A 346 -2.45 9.04 -16.70
CA VAL A 346 -2.92 10.42 -16.90
C VAL A 346 -2.01 11.17 -17.85
N GLU A 347 -0.69 11.09 -17.67
CA GLU A 347 0.26 11.78 -18.53
C GLU A 347 0.15 11.28 -19.99
N ARG A 348 0.02 9.97 -20.21
CA ARG A 348 -0.27 9.40 -21.53
C ARG A 348 -1.61 9.89 -22.10
N ALA A 349 -2.67 9.89 -21.31
CA ALA A 349 -3.99 10.34 -21.75
C ALA A 349 -4.01 11.83 -22.10
N TYR A 350 -3.29 12.65 -21.34
CA TYR A 350 -3.10 14.07 -21.60
C TYR A 350 -2.37 14.31 -22.92
N TRP A 351 -1.23 13.65 -23.15
CA TRP A 351 -0.50 13.82 -24.41
C TRP A 351 -1.28 13.29 -25.63
N GLN A 352 -2.11 12.26 -25.46
CA GLN A 352 -3.05 11.82 -26.50
C GLN A 352 -4.18 12.82 -26.76
N LEU A 353 -4.61 13.58 -25.74
CA LEU A 353 -5.53 14.70 -25.92
C LEU A 353 -4.86 15.84 -26.72
N VAL A 354 -3.61 16.16 -26.40
CA VAL A 354 -2.78 17.12 -27.16
C VAL A 354 -2.68 16.71 -28.62
N GLN A 355 -2.36 15.44 -28.91
CA GLN A 355 -2.30 14.93 -30.28
C GLN A 355 -3.64 15.08 -31.01
N ALA A 356 -4.75 14.68 -30.39
CA ALA A 356 -6.08 14.78 -31.00
C ALA A 356 -6.50 16.22 -31.26
N HIS A 357 -6.08 17.16 -30.41
CA HIS A 357 -6.33 18.58 -30.60
C HIS A 357 -5.58 19.13 -31.81
N TRP A 358 -4.28 18.84 -31.93
CA TRP A 358 -3.47 19.23 -33.10
C TRP A 358 -3.96 18.58 -34.39
N ASP A 359 -4.32 17.30 -34.36
CA ASP A 359 -4.87 16.59 -35.53
C ASP A 359 -6.13 17.29 -36.07
N LEU A 360 -7.00 17.77 -35.19
CA LEU A 360 -8.19 18.53 -35.58
C LEU A 360 -7.81 19.85 -36.27
N LEU A 361 -6.90 20.62 -35.67
CA LEU A 361 -6.45 21.91 -36.23
C LEU A 361 -5.82 21.74 -37.62
N ILE A 362 -4.99 20.71 -37.80
CA ILE A 362 -4.34 20.42 -39.09
C ILE A 362 -5.38 20.06 -40.16
N LEU A 363 -6.35 19.21 -39.83
CA LEU A 363 -7.40 18.80 -40.76
C LEU A 363 -8.37 19.95 -41.10
N GLN A 364 -8.64 20.85 -40.16
CA GLN A 364 -9.39 22.07 -40.42
C GLN A 364 -8.67 22.94 -41.44
N ARG A 365 -7.39 23.23 -41.22
CA ARG A 365 -6.58 24.03 -42.15
C ARG A 365 -6.44 23.37 -43.53
N GLN A 366 -6.34 22.05 -43.57
CA GLN A 366 -6.36 21.29 -44.83
C GLN A 366 -7.71 21.46 -45.56
N THR A 367 -8.82 21.51 -44.84
CA THR A 367 -10.16 21.77 -45.40
C THR A 367 -10.25 23.18 -45.95
N GLU A 368 -9.81 24.19 -45.20
CA GLU A 368 -9.77 25.61 -45.64
C GLU A 368 -8.95 25.79 -46.93
N ARG A 369 -7.76 25.17 -47.01
CA ARG A 369 -6.95 25.16 -48.24
C ARG A 369 -7.67 24.50 -49.41
N GLY A 370 -8.43 23.43 -49.14
CA GLY A 370 -9.23 22.74 -50.14
C GLY A 370 -10.39 23.60 -50.66
N GLU A 371 -11.07 24.32 -49.76
CA GLU A 371 -12.14 25.26 -50.11
C GLU A 371 -11.62 26.45 -50.92
N GLN A 372 -10.46 27.00 -50.55
CA GLN A 372 -9.79 28.03 -51.33
C GLN A 372 -9.49 27.54 -52.75
N LEU A 373 -8.98 26.32 -52.89
CA LEU A 373 -8.70 25.71 -54.20
C LEU A 373 -9.99 25.46 -55.01
N PHE A 374 -11.04 24.95 -54.37
CA PHE A 374 -12.36 24.79 -54.99
C PHE A 374 -12.94 26.12 -55.49
N ASN A 375 -12.83 27.19 -54.69
CA ASN A 375 -13.28 28.53 -55.08
C ASN A 375 -12.49 29.07 -56.28
N GLN A 376 -11.17 28.86 -56.31
CA GLN A 376 -10.32 29.23 -57.45
C GLN A 376 -10.72 28.47 -58.73
N VAL A 377 -10.93 27.15 -58.65
CA VAL A 377 -11.35 26.32 -59.80
C VAL A 377 -12.75 26.70 -60.27
N SER A 378 -13.68 26.91 -59.35
CA SER A 378 -15.07 27.29 -59.66
C SER A 378 -15.17 28.65 -60.33
N ALA A 379 -14.38 29.63 -59.90
CA ALA A 379 -14.33 30.96 -60.52
C ALA A 379 -13.86 30.91 -61.98
N ARG A 380 -13.08 29.89 -62.35
CA ARG A 380 -12.55 29.67 -63.70
C ARG A 380 -13.46 28.87 -64.62
N ARG A 381 -14.68 28.50 -64.18
CA ARG A 381 -15.66 27.77 -65.00
C ARG A 381 -15.97 28.45 -66.34
N ALA A 382 -15.96 29.79 -66.37
CA ALA A 382 -16.20 30.57 -67.59
C ALA A 382 -14.96 30.76 -68.48
N ILE A 383 -13.79 30.28 -68.04
CA ILE A 383 -12.49 30.47 -68.69
C ILE A 383 -12.00 29.13 -69.25
N ASP A 384 -11.65 28.19 -68.37
CA ASP A 384 -10.96 26.95 -68.73
C ASP A 384 -11.28 25.75 -67.82
N ALA A 385 -11.99 25.93 -66.69
CA ALA A 385 -12.32 24.81 -65.80
C ALA A 385 -13.51 23.98 -66.32
N THR A 386 -13.30 22.67 -66.45
CA THR A 386 -14.29 21.69 -66.91
C THR A 386 -15.18 21.19 -65.75
N PRO A 387 -16.43 20.74 -66.03
CA PRO A 387 -17.30 20.21 -64.98
C PRO A 387 -16.67 19.07 -64.15
N PRO A 388 -15.96 18.08 -64.72
CA PRO A 388 -15.29 17.04 -63.92
C PRO A 388 -14.28 17.60 -62.90
N GLN A 389 -13.54 18.66 -63.24
CA GLN A 389 -12.59 19.30 -62.32
C GLN A 389 -13.28 19.93 -61.12
N ILE A 390 -14.40 20.62 -61.36
CA ILE A 390 -15.19 21.26 -60.31
C ILE A 390 -15.80 20.20 -59.39
N THR A 391 -16.37 19.14 -59.96
CA THR A 391 -16.97 18.05 -59.17
C THR A 391 -15.91 17.27 -58.39
N ALA A 392 -14.72 17.04 -58.95
CA ALA A 392 -13.60 16.40 -58.25
C ALA A 392 -13.09 17.27 -57.09
N ALA A 393 -12.97 18.59 -57.29
CA ALA A 393 -12.62 19.52 -56.22
C ALA A 393 -13.69 19.55 -55.12
N ALA A 394 -14.97 19.56 -55.49
CA ALA A 394 -16.08 19.48 -54.53
C ALA A 394 -16.02 18.18 -53.71
N SER A 395 -15.82 17.03 -54.36
CA SER A 395 -15.68 15.73 -53.68
C SER A 395 -14.56 15.76 -52.64
N ASN A 396 -13.37 16.26 -53.01
CA ASN A 396 -12.23 16.35 -52.09
C ASN A 396 -12.52 17.26 -50.88
N VAL A 397 -13.22 18.38 -51.07
CA VAL A 397 -13.63 19.27 -49.97
C VAL A 397 -14.60 18.57 -49.04
N GLU A 398 -15.60 17.87 -49.57
CA GLU A 398 -16.58 17.13 -48.75
C GLU A 398 -15.94 15.96 -47.99
N ASP A 399 -14.99 15.25 -48.61
CA ASP A 399 -14.20 14.21 -47.92
C ASP A 399 -13.39 14.77 -46.74
N ARG A 400 -12.78 15.96 -46.92
CA ARG A 400 -12.03 16.67 -45.88
C ARG A 400 -12.92 17.16 -44.75
N LYS A 401 -14.10 17.70 -45.05
CA LYS A 401 -15.12 18.01 -44.02
C LYS A 401 -15.51 16.76 -43.23
N GLY A 402 -15.67 15.62 -43.91
CA GLY A 402 -15.86 14.32 -43.26
C GLY A 402 -14.72 13.90 -42.32
N ASN A 403 -13.47 14.19 -42.69
CA ASN A 403 -12.29 13.97 -41.81
C ASN A 403 -12.33 14.85 -40.57
N VAL A 404 -12.71 16.12 -40.69
CA VAL A 404 -12.87 17.05 -39.55
C VAL A 404 -13.92 16.53 -38.58
N ILE A 405 -15.08 16.08 -39.06
CA ILE A 405 -16.14 15.50 -38.21
C ILE A 405 -15.63 14.27 -37.44
N ARG A 406 -14.84 13.40 -38.10
CA ARG A 406 -14.20 12.26 -37.43
C ARG A 406 -13.21 12.70 -36.37
N ALA A 407 -12.38 13.70 -36.67
CA ALA A 407 -11.39 14.24 -35.73
C ALA A 407 -12.03 14.90 -34.50
N GLN A 408 -13.14 15.62 -34.68
CA GLN A 408 -13.95 16.16 -33.58
C GLN A 408 -14.42 15.06 -32.61
N ASN A 409 -14.89 13.92 -33.15
CA ASN A 409 -15.28 12.76 -32.33
C ASN A 409 -14.08 12.16 -31.58
N VAL A 410 -12.93 12.03 -32.25
CA VAL A 410 -11.69 11.56 -31.59
C VAL A 410 -11.28 12.49 -30.45
N LEU A 411 -11.30 13.81 -30.66
CA LEU A 411 -11.00 14.80 -29.62
C LEU A 411 -11.96 14.66 -28.43
N ARG A 412 -13.27 14.58 -28.67
CA ARG A 412 -14.27 14.34 -27.61
C ARG A 412 -13.96 13.07 -26.82
N ARG A 413 -13.69 11.95 -27.49
CA ARG A 413 -13.34 10.68 -26.81
C ARG A 413 -12.06 10.77 -25.98
N ARG A 414 -11.03 11.49 -26.44
CA ARG A 414 -9.80 11.71 -25.66
C ARG A 414 -10.06 12.59 -24.44
N SER A 415 -10.89 13.61 -24.59
CA SER A 415 -11.35 14.43 -23.47
C SER A 415 -12.10 13.59 -22.43
N ASP A 416 -13.08 12.79 -22.85
CA ASP A 416 -13.87 11.96 -21.93
C ASP A 416 -13.01 10.89 -21.24
N ARG A 417 -12.03 10.32 -21.95
CA ARG A 417 -11.04 9.41 -21.36
C ARG A 417 -10.23 10.09 -20.27
N LEU A 418 -9.81 11.34 -20.47
CA LEU A 418 -9.10 12.09 -19.44
C LEU A 418 -10.03 12.39 -18.25
N LYS A 419 -11.26 12.88 -18.48
CA LYS A 419 -12.25 13.10 -17.39
C LYS A 419 -12.46 11.85 -16.53
N ALA A 420 -12.50 10.67 -17.14
CA ALA A 420 -12.66 9.40 -16.42
C ALA A 420 -11.48 9.05 -15.51
N LEU A 421 -10.28 9.53 -15.83
CA LEU A 421 -9.11 9.40 -14.97
C LEU A 421 -9.11 10.47 -13.87
N LEU A 422 -9.48 11.72 -14.21
CA LEU A 422 -9.54 12.83 -13.26
C LEU A 422 -10.55 12.58 -12.13
N ASN A 423 -11.73 12.05 -12.48
CA ASN A 423 -12.88 11.91 -11.57
C ASN A 423 -13.22 13.23 -10.84
N ASP A 424 -13.04 14.37 -11.50
CA ASP A 424 -13.36 15.69 -10.92
C ASP A 424 -14.88 15.89 -10.81
N PRO A 425 -15.43 16.18 -9.62
CA PRO A 425 -16.85 16.47 -9.46
C PRO A 425 -17.35 17.68 -10.27
N ASN A 426 -16.46 18.63 -10.59
CA ASN A 426 -16.80 19.82 -11.39
C ASN A 426 -16.77 19.54 -12.90
N ILE A 427 -16.05 18.50 -13.33
CA ILE A 427 -15.93 18.09 -14.73
C ILE A 427 -16.24 16.59 -14.84
N PRO A 428 -17.46 16.15 -14.49
CA PRO A 428 -17.79 14.73 -14.49
C PRO A 428 -17.79 14.20 -15.93
N VAL A 429 -17.52 12.90 -16.09
CA VAL A 429 -17.58 12.22 -17.39
C VAL A 429 -18.96 12.34 -18.05
N THR A 430 -20.01 12.46 -17.24
CA THR A 430 -21.38 12.66 -17.72
C THR A 430 -21.67 14.06 -18.26
N SER A 431 -20.75 15.02 -18.06
CA SER A 431 -20.87 16.36 -18.65
C SER A 431 -20.38 16.39 -20.09
N GLU A 432 -21.07 17.16 -20.93
CA GLU A 432 -20.71 17.40 -22.32
C GLU A 432 -19.57 18.41 -22.53
N LEU A 433 -18.99 18.91 -21.43
CA LEU A 433 -17.93 19.90 -21.42
C LEU A 433 -16.65 19.35 -22.08
N LEU A 434 -16.05 20.04 -23.03
CA LEU A 434 -14.88 19.53 -23.76
C LEU A 434 -13.58 20.05 -23.14
N LEU A 435 -12.69 19.12 -22.75
CA LEU A 435 -11.35 19.46 -22.28
C LEU A 435 -10.45 19.79 -23.47
N VAL A 436 -9.73 20.91 -23.36
CA VAL A 436 -8.73 21.37 -24.34
C VAL A 436 -7.39 21.52 -23.61
N PRO A 437 -6.28 21.03 -24.18
CA PRO A 437 -4.98 21.12 -23.53
C PRO A 437 -4.44 22.55 -23.58
N SER A 438 -3.79 23.01 -22.51
CA SER A 438 -3.12 24.33 -22.47
C SER A 438 -1.62 24.27 -22.71
N ASP A 439 -1.00 23.09 -22.58
CA ASP A 439 0.46 22.96 -22.62
C ASP A 439 0.96 22.54 -24.01
N GLY A 440 2.13 23.04 -24.39
CA GLY A 440 2.88 22.59 -25.58
C GLY A 440 3.92 21.53 -25.24
N ALA A 441 4.17 20.61 -26.18
CA ALA A 441 5.25 19.63 -26.03
C ALA A 441 6.63 20.31 -26.18
N MET A 442 7.51 20.12 -25.20
CA MET A 442 8.87 20.69 -25.19
C MET A 442 9.89 19.76 -25.86
N ASP A 443 10.75 20.27 -26.73
CA ASP A 443 11.72 19.48 -27.51
C ASP A 443 13.17 19.54 -26.96
N ALA A 444 13.33 19.58 -25.63
CA ALA A 444 14.64 19.67 -24.97
C ALA A 444 15.37 18.31 -24.89
N PRO A 445 16.70 18.24 -25.09
CA PRO A 445 17.46 17.00 -24.98
C PRO A 445 17.52 16.49 -23.53
N ILE A 446 17.63 15.17 -23.38
CA ILE A 446 17.90 14.52 -22.10
C ILE A 446 19.35 14.10 -21.95
N ARG A 447 19.84 14.15 -20.71
CA ARG A 447 21.14 13.63 -20.32
C ARG A 447 20.94 12.40 -19.45
N TYR A 448 21.42 11.25 -19.90
CA TYR A 448 21.19 9.99 -19.21
C TYR A 448 22.49 9.19 -19.01
N ASN A 449 22.47 8.35 -17.98
CA ASN A 449 23.45 7.30 -17.77
C ASN A 449 22.70 6.02 -17.41
N LEU A 450 22.89 4.95 -18.18
CA LEU A 450 22.15 3.70 -17.98
C LEU A 450 22.42 3.09 -16.60
N GLY A 451 23.66 3.15 -16.11
CA GLY A 451 24.02 2.67 -14.78
C GLY A 451 23.31 3.45 -13.66
N GLU A 452 23.26 4.78 -13.77
CA GLU A 452 22.52 5.63 -12.82
C GLU A 452 21.01 5.36 -12.89
N ALA A 453 20.44 5.18 -14.08
CA ALA A 453 19.02 4.90 -14.27
C ALA A 453 18.62 3.57 -13.62
N VAL A 454 19.37 2.49 -13.85
CA VAL A 454 19.12 1.19 -13.21
C VAL A 454 19.33 1.27 -11.69
N ALA A 455 20.38 1.95 -11.23
CA ALA A 455 20.61 2.16 -9.79
C ALA A 455 19.52 3.02 -9.12
N SER A 456 18.91 3.95 -9.86
CA SER A 456 17.75 4.70 -9.40
C SER A 456 16.53 3.78 -9.28
N ALA A 457 16.28 2.93 -10.29
CA ALA A 457 15.16 2.01 -10.26
C ALA A 457 15.23 1.02 -9.10
N VAL A 458 16.39 0.42 -8.82
CA VAL A 458 16.56 -0.48 -7.66
C VAL A 458 16.28 0.23 -6.32
N ARG A 459 16.44 1.56 -6.28
CA ARG A 459 16.14 2.36 -5.08
C ARG A 459 14.69 2.81 -5.02
N HIS A 460 14.02 3.13 -6.11
CA HIS A 460 12.71 3.78 -6.04
C HIS A 460 11.55 2.91 -6.55
N ARG A 461 11.82 1.78 -7.22
CA ARG A 461 10.79 0.85 -7.72
C ARG A 461 10.08 0.14 -6.57
N PRO A 462 8.75 0.26 -6.46
CA PRO A 462 8.01 -0.41 -5.40
C PRO A 462 8.02 -1.94 -5.49
N GLU A 463 8.18 -2.51 -6.69
CA GLU A 463 8.26 -3.97 -6.88
C GLU A 463 9.54 -4.56 -6.28
N ILE A 464 10.62 -3.78 -6.22
CA ILE A 464 11.86 -4.18 -5.55
C ILE A 464 11.66 -4.21 -4.04
N ASP A 465 10.98 -3.21 -3.48
CA ASP A 465 10.64 -3.17 -2.05
C ASP A 465 9.76 -4.38 -1.67
N GLN A 466 8.74 -4.70 -2.48
CA GLN A 466 7.89 -5.88 -2.29
C GLN A 466 8.70 -7.20 -2.33
N ALA A 467 9.61 -7.34 -3.30
CA ALA A 467 10.46 -8.53 -3.42
C ALA A 467 11.42 -8.68 -2.23
N ILE A 468 11.95 -7.58 -1.68
CA ILE A 468 12.79 -7.60 -0.48
C ILE A 468 11.96 -8.01 0.75
N LEU A 469 10.75 -7.47 0.93
CA LEU A 469 9.84 -7.85 2.00
C LEU A 469 9.43 -9.33 1.91
N SER A 470 9.27 -9.87 0.71
CA SER A 470 9.02 -11.31 0.49
C SER A 470 10.19 -12.19 0.95
N ILE A 471 11.43 -11.77 0.72
CA ILE A 471 12.62 -12.46 1.26
C ILE A 471 12.64 -12.39 2.78
N ASP A 472 12.22 -11.27 3.38
CA ASP A 472 12.15 -11.13 4.83
C ASP A 472 11.07 -12.02 5.44
N ASN A 473 9.88 -12.08 4.83
CA ASN A 473 8.78 -12.97 5.23
C ASN A 473 9.20 -14.45 5.22
N THR A 474 9.81 -14.91 4.13
CA THR A 474 10.34 -16.28 4.03
C THR A 474 11.52 -16.51 5.00
N THR A 475 12.28 -15.47 5.34
CA THR A 475 13.33 -15.55 6.36
C THR A 475 12.75 -15.74 7.77
N ILE A 476 11.73 -14.97 8.16
CA ILE A 476 11.02 -15.12 9.43
C ILE A 476 10.41 -16.52 9.55
N GLN A 477 9.70 -16.97 8.51
CA GLN A 477 9.10 -18.31 8.47
C GLN A 477 10.14 -19.42 8.58
N ARG A 478 11.33 -19.26 7.97
CA ARG A 478 12.45 -20.20 8.13
C ARG A 478 12.93 -20.25 9.58
N VAL A 479 13.04 -19.13 10.28
CA VAL A 479 13.45 -19.08 11.69
C VAL A 479 12.44 -19.79 12.59
N VAL A 480 11.14 -19.59 12.37
CA VAL A 480 10.09 -20.32 13.09
C VAL A 480 10.18 -21.83 12.83
N ALA A 481 10.34 -22.23 11.56
CA ALA A 481 10.52 -23.64 11.21
C ALA A 481 11.81 -24.25 11.79
N ASP A 482 12.87 -23.45 11.90
CA ASP A 482 14.13 -23.86 12.49
C ASP A 482 13.98 -24.20 13.97
N ASN A 483 13.31 -23.30 14.71
CA ASN A 483 12.99 -23.46 16.12
C ASN A 483 12.05 -24.65 16.39
N ALA A 484 11.09 -24.91 15.49
CA ALA A 484 10.18 -26.05 15.60
C ALA A 484 10.89 -27.42 15.61
N ARG A 485 12.15 -27.50 15.15
CA ARG A 485 12.95 -28.73 15.19
C ARG A 485 13.52 -29.06 16.57
N LEU A 486 13.65 -28.07 17.44
CA LEU A 486 14.19 -28.25 18.78
C LEU A 486 13.25 -29.12 19.62
N PRO A 487 13.72 -29.87 20.61
CA PRO A 487 12.85 -30.50 21.61
C PRO A 487 12.01 -29.46 22.35
N GLN A 488 10.84 -29.87 22.84
CA GLN A 488 10.03 -29.05 23.73
C GLN A 488 10.56 -29.24 25.15
N LEU A 489 10.91 -28.13 25.79
CA LEU A 489 11.40 -28.09 27.16
C LEU A 489 10.72 -26.91 27.83
N ASP A 490 9.76 -27.16 28.71
CA ASP A 490 8.94 -26.10 29.31
C ASP A 490 9.14 -26.07 30.82
N LEU A 491 9.32 -24.86 31.35
CA LEU A 491 9.24 -24.58 32.78
C LEU A 491 7.81 -24.19 33.13
N ARG A 492 7.20 -24.91 34.07
CA ARG A 492 5.91 -24.54 34.66
C ARG A 492 6.07 -24.24 36.13
N VAL A 493 5.62 -23.07 36.52
CA VAL A 493 5.47 -22.69 37.93
C VAL A 493 3.99 -22.49 38.20
N LEU A 494 3.46 -23.22 39.17
CA LEU A 494 2.07 -23.18 39.57
C LEU A 494 1.99 -23.03 41.08
N LEU A 495 1.40 -21.93 41.53
CA LEU A 495 1.10 -21.66 42.93
C LEU A 495 -0.41 -21.72 43.11
N ARG A 496 -0.90 -22.51 44.06
CA ARG A 496 -2.32 -22.58 44.41
C ARG A 496 -2.51 -22.31 45.89
N LEU A 497 -3.46 -21.43 46.19
CA LEU A 497 -3.98 -21.23 47.54
C LEU A 497 -5.36 -21.85 47.56
N ASN A 498 -5.55 -22.88 48.39
CA ASN A 498 -6.80 -23.61 48.47
C ASN A 498 -7.50 -23.31 49.79
N ALA A 499 -8.83 -23.31 49.76
CA ALA A 499 -9.67 -23.31 50.93
C ALA A 499 -10.92 -24.16 50.69
N LEU A 500 -11.38 -24.82 51.74
CA LEU A 500 -12.63 -25.55 51.76
C LEU A 500 -13.40 -25.16 53.01
N GLU A 501 -14.57 -24.55 52.82
CA GLU A 501 -15.38 -24.03 53.92
C GLU A 501 -16.88 -24.27 53.67
N SER A 502 -17.69 -24.15 54.72
CA SER A 502 -19.17 -24.24 54.61
C SER A 502 -19.82 -22.99 54.01
N GLY A 503 -19.10 -21.87 53.97
CA GLY A 503 -19.59 -20.60 53.44
C GLY A 503 -18.64 -19.97 52.43
N LEU A 504 -19.22 -19.27 51.44
CA LEU A 504 -18.47 -18.55 50.41
C LEU A 504 -17.52 -17.51 51.00
N GLY A 505 -18.00 -16.66 51.90
CA GLY A 505 -17.19 -15.59 52.50
C GLY A 505 -16.01 -16.13 53.31
N SER A 506 -16.23 -17.20 54.07
CA SER A 506 -15.17 -17.91 54.79
C SER A 506 -14.18 -18.57 53.84
N ALA A 507 -14.62 -19.14 52.71
CA ALA A 507 -13.73 -19.74 51.73
C ALA A 507 -12.76 -18.71 51.13
N TYR A 508 -13.21 -17.49 50.87
CA TYR A 508 -12.31 -16.39 50.43
C TYR A 508 -11.32 -16.00 51.52
N SER A 509 -11.74 -15.79 52.77
CA SER A 509 -10.82 -15.40 53.84
C SER A 509 -9.77 -16.49 54.09
N SER A 510 -10.19 -17.75 54.20
CA SER A 510 -9.30 -18.89 54.45
C SER A 510 -8.31 -19.10 53.29
N ALA A 511 -8.70 -18.81 52.04
CA ALA A 511 -7.77 -18.89 50.90
C ALA A 511 -6.65 -17.85 50.99
N PHE A 512 -6.95 -16.64 51.49
CA PHE A 512 -5.94 -15.58 51.68
C PHE A 512 -5.12 -15.73 52.96
N ASP A 513 -5.60 -16.47 53.96
CA ASP A 513 -4.87 -16.80 55.18
C ASP A 513 -3.72 -17.82 54.93
N ARG A 514 -3.72 -18.46 53.75
CA ARG A 514 -2.65 -19.35 53.24
C ARG A 514 -2.47 -20.62 54.08
N ASP A 515 -3.55 -21.16 54.62
CA ASP A 515 -3.51 -22.40 55.41
C ASP A 515 -3.17 -23.62 54.55
N PHE A 516 -3.60 -23.64 53.28
CA PHE A 516 -3.29 -24.70 52.33
C PHE A 516 -2.69 -24.13 51.05
N VAL A 517 -1.36 -24.23 50.93
CA VAL A 517 -0.58 -23.72 49.78
C VAL A 517 0.08 -24.87 49.05
N ASP A 518 -0.22 -24.99 47.76
CA ASP A 518 0.52 -25.86 46.86
C ASP A 518 1.47 -25.02 46.01
N ALA A 519 2.74 -25.45 45.93
CA ALA A 519 3.71 -24.89 45.01
C ALA A 519 4.30 -26.01 44.17
N ILE A 520 4.02 -25.99 42.88
CA ILE A 520 4.47 -26.97 41.90
C ILE A 520 5.42 -26.27 40.94
N VAL A 521 6.66 -26.75 40.88
CA VAL A 521 7.64 -26.35 39.86
C VAL A 521 7.99 -27.59 39.06
N GLY A 522 7.64 -27.59 37.78
CA GLY A 522 7.81 -28.71 36.88
C GLY A 522 8.64 -28.32 35.66
N VAL A 523 9.46 -29.26 35.20
CA VAL A 523 10.13 -29.16 33.91
C VAL A 523 9.61 -30.29 33.03
N PHE A 524 9.02 -29.94 31.89
CA PHE A 524 8.42 -30.88 30.96
C PHE A 524 9.29 -30.99 29.72
N PHE A 525 9.72 -32.21 29.38
CA PHE A 525 10.55 -32.47 28.20
C PHE A 525 9.84 -33.42 27.25
N GLU A 526 9.73 -33.03 25.99
CA GLU A 526 9.20 -33.85 24.92
C GLU A 526 10.09 -33.76 23.67
N GLN A 527 10.51 -34.91 23.16
CA GLN A 527 11.30 -35.01 21.94
C GLN A 527 10.64 -35.97 20.95
N PRO A 528 10.15 -35.48 19.80
CA PRO A 528 9.68 -36.35 18.74
C PRO A 528 10.86 -37.13 18.15
N ILE A 529 10.77 -38.46 18.14
CA ILE A 529 11.79 -39.32 17.54
C ILE A 529 11.66 -39.27 16.02
N GLY A 530 12.77 -38.98 15.33
CA GLY A 530 12.84 -38.88 13.87
C GLY A 530 12.46 -37.51 13.30
N ASN A 531 11.58 -36.73 13.97
CA ASN A 531 11.23 -35.33 13.69
C ASN A 531 11.08 -34.90 12.19
N ARG A 532 10.68 -35.85 11.32
CA ARG A 532 10.72 -35.66 9.86
C ARG A 532 9.82 -34.54 9.36
N SER A 533 8.71 -34.27 10.04
CA SER A 533 7.79 -33.18 9.68
C SER A 533 8.45 -31.81 9.85
N ALA A 534 9.09 -31.54 11.00
CA ALA A 534 9.78 -30.27 11.26
C ALA A 534 11.01 -30.10 10.36
N GLU A 535 11.76 -31.18 10.10
CA GLU A 535 12.87 -31.14 9.14
C GLU A 535 12.40 -30.84 7.71
N ALA A 536 11.32 -31.49 7.26
CA ALA A 536 10.73 -31.23 5.95
C ALA A 536 10.21 -29.79 5.84
N LEU A 537 9.59 -29.25 6.90
CA LEU A 537 9.13 -27.87 6.94
C LEU A 537 10.29 -26.88 6.84
N LEU A 538 11.39 -27.08 7.58
CA LEU A 538 12.57 -26.23 7.44
C LEU A 538 13.15 -26.29 6.02
N ARG A 539 13.23 -27.49 5.43
CA ARG A 539 13.69 -27.65 4.06
C ARG A 539 12.79 -26.90 3.09
N GLN A 540 11.47 -26.99 3.25
CA GLN A 540 10.50 -26.24 2.48
C GLN A 540 10.74 -24.72 2.62
N ARG A 541 10.78 -24.17 3.84
CA ARG A 541 11.00 -22.74 4.08
C ARG A 541 12.35 -22.24 3.53
N THR A 542 13.36 -23.10 3.55
CA THR A 542 14.67 -22.80 2.95
C THR A 542 14.59 -22.68 1.43
N LEU A 543 13.86 -23.59 0.76
CA LEU A 543 13.63 -23.53 -0.67
C LEU A 543 12.75 -22.34 -1.07
N GLU A 544 11.71 -22.03 -0.31
CA GLU A 544 10.85 -20.84 -0.54
C GLU A 544 11.67 -19.54 -0.44
N ARG A 545 12.57 -19.44 0.55
CA ARG A 545 13.50 -18.30 0.63
C ARG A 545 14.44 -18.23 -0.58
N GLN A 546 14.95 -19.37 -1.06
CA GLN A 546 15.78 -19.41 -2.28
C GLN A 546 14.98 -18.96 -3.51
N GLN A 547 13.72 -19.39 -3.64
CA GLN A 547 12.81 -18.94 -4.70
C GLN A 547 12.59 -17.42 -4.64
N ALA A 548 12.35 -16.85 -3.45
CA ALA A 548 12.19 -15.41 -3.27
C ALA A 548 13.44 -14.61 -3.72
N VAL A 549 14.65 -15.10 -3.39
CA VAL A 549 15.91 -14.48 -3.83
C VAL A 549 16.08 -14.56 -5.35
N ILE A 550 15.72 -15.68 -5.97
CA ILE A 550 15.77 -15.85 -7.43
C ILE A 550 14.75 -14.91 -8.11
N SER A 551 13.54 -14.82 -7.55
CA SER A 551 12.49 -13.92 -8.04
C SER A 551 12.94 -12.45 -8.04
N LEU A 552 13.61 -12.00 -6.97
CA LEU A 552 14.20 -10.66 -6.91
C LEU A 552 15.25 -10.45 -8.01
N ARG A 553 16.15 -11.41 -8.23
CA ARG A 553 17.15 -11.32 -9.31
C ARG A 553 16.50 -11.21 -10.69
N ASN A 554 15.46 -12.01 -10.94
CA ASN A 554 14.70 -11.94 -12.19
C ASN A 554 14.00 -10.58 -12.36
N SER A 555 13.40 -10.06 -11.29
CA SER A 555 12.75 -8.74 -11.28
C SER A 555 13.72 -7.61 -11.61
N VAL A 556 14.93 -7.64 -11.04
CA VAL A 556 15.98 -6.66 -11.36
C VAL A 556 16.40 -6.74 -12.84
N GLN A 557 16.55 -7.95 -13.39
CA GLN A 557 16.90 -8.11 -14.81
C GLN A 557 15.80 -7.57 -15.74
N GLN A 558 14.53 -7.83 -15.41
CA GLN A 558 13.39 -7.31 -16.14
C GLN A 558 13.33 -5.77 -16.10
N ILE A 559 13.55 -5.18 -14.91
CA ILE A 559 13.62 -3.72 -14.74
C ILE A 559 14.79 -3.13 -15.56
N ALA A 560 15.95 -3.77 -15.56
CA ALA A 560 17.10 -3.30 -16.35
C ALA A 560 16.81 -3.33 -17.86
N LEU A 561 16.11 -4.38 -18.35
CA LEU A 561 15.67 -4.47 -19.74
C LEU A 561 14.62 -3.40 -20.07
N GLU A 562 13.65 -3.17 -19.18
CA GLU A 562 12.62 -2.14 -19.34
C GLU A 562 13.23 -0.73 -19.41
N ILE A 563 14.19 -0.42 -18.55
CA ILE A 563 14.91 0.87 -18.55
C ILE A 563 15.70 1.04 -19.85
N LYS A 564 16.38 -0.03 -20.30
CA LYS A 564 17.10 0.02 -21.57
C LYS A 564 16.15 0.34 -22.73
N ASN A 565 15.03 -0.36 -22.83
CA ASN A 565 14.06 -0.16 -23.89
C ASN A 565 13.43 1.25 -23.83
N THR A 566 13.04 1.72 -22.64
CA THR A 566 12.43 3.06 -22.47
C THR A 566 13.42 4.18 -22.78
N LEU A 567 14.69 4.00 -22.44
CA LEU A 567 15.76 4.94 -22.77
C LEU A 567 16.11 4.94 -24.26
N ASP A 568 16.19 3.77 -24.90
CA ASP A 568 16.38 3.64 -26.34
C ASP A 568 15.21 4.29 -27.10
N ASN A 569 13.97 4.09 -26.64
CA ASN A 569 12.78 4.73 -27.19
C ASN A 569 12.83 6.25 -27.05
N ALA A 570 13.21 6.78 -25.87
CA ALA A 570 13.33 8.22 -25.66
C ALA A 570 14.39 8.86 -26.57
N ALA A 571 15.55 8.22 -26.72
CA ALA A 571 16.61 8.68 -27.63
C ALA A 571 16.18 8.63 -29.11
N THR A 572 15.44 7.58 -29.49
CA THR A 572 14.92 7.38 -30.84
C THR A 572 13.86 8.43 -31.16
N ASN A 573 12.87 8.62 -30.28
CA ASN A 573 11.81 9.61 -30.46
C ASN A 573 12.38 11.03 -30.53
N PHE A 574 13.39 11.34 -29.73
CA PHE A 574 14.10 12.63 -29.82
C PHE A 574 14.74 12.86 -31.20
N SER A 575 15.33 11.82 -31.80
CA SER A 575 15.90 11.89 -33.14
C SER A 575 14.83 12.02 -34.23
N LEU A 576 13.68 11.36 -34.05
CA LEU A 576 12.55 11.41 -34.97
C LEU A 576 11.86 12.78 -35.02
N ILE A 577 11.89 13.57 -33.94
CA ILE A 577 11.38 14.95 -33.94
C ILE A 577 12.06 15.78 -35.04
N GLU A 578 13.39 15.71 -35.16
CA GLU A 578 14.09 16.47 -36.19
C GLU A 578 13.84 15.94 -37.60
N GLN A 579 13.77 14.62 -37.78
CA GLN A 579 13.51 14.02 -39.09
C GLN A 579 12.10 14.37 -39.59
N SER A 580 11.10 14.28 -38.72
CA SER A 580 9.71 14.66 -39.04
C SER A 580 9.56 16.16 -39.29
N ARG A 581 10.26 17.01 -38.53
CA ARG A 581 10.35 18.46 -38.76
C ARG A 581 10.93 18.79 -40.14
N ILE A 582 12.03 18.14 -40.53
CA ILE A 582 12.65 18.33 -41.85
C ILE A 582 11.70 17.86 -42.96
N ALA A 583 11.03 16.72 -42.77
CA ALA A 583 10.03 16.23 -43.71
C ALA A 583 8.88 17.22 -43.90
N ARG A 584 8.35 17.81 -42.82
CA ARG A 584 7.34 18.88 -42.87
C ARG A 584 7.83 20.11 -43.62
N ILE A 585 9.03 20.61 -43.30
CA ILE A 585 9.62 21.77 -43.98
C ILE A 585 9.77 21.50 -45.48
N SER A 586 10.24 20.30 -45.85
CA SER A 586 10.43 19.90 -47.24
C SER A 586 9.09 19.77 -47.99
N ALA A 587 8.06 19.21 -47.34
CA ALA A 587 6.70 19.16 -47.89
C ALA A 587 6.08 20.55 -48.05
N SER A 588 6.43 21.49 -47.15
CA SER A 588 5.98 22.89 -47.22
C SER A 588 6.59 23.58 -48.44
N GLU A 589 7.90 23.42 -48.66
CA GLU A 589 8.58 23.98 -49.84
C GLU A 589 8.05 23.35 -51.13
N ALA A 590 7.79 22.04 -51.15
CA ALA A 590 7.22 21.37 -52.32
C ALA A 590 5.82 21.91 -52.69
N LEU A 591 4.96 22.20 -51.69
CA LEU A 591 3.66 22.83 -51.93
C LEU A 591 3.82 24.28 -52.40
N ARG A 592 4.70 25.05 -51.76
CA ARG A 592 4.99 26.45 -52.13
C ARG A 592 5.52 26.55 -53.56
N ALA A 593 6.49 25.72 -53.93
CA ALA A 593 7.07 25.69 -55.27
C ALA A 593 6.00 25.39 -56.34
N LEU A 594 5.10 24.44 -56.07
CA LEU A 594 3.98 24.14 -56.95
C LEU A 594 3.02 25.34 -57.12
N GLN A 595 2.74 26.06 -56.03
CA GLN A 595 1.90 27.26 -56.05
C GLN A 595 2.56 28.41 -56.84
N ALA A 596 3.87 28.63 -56.66
CA ALA A 596 4.62 29.63 -57.41
C ALA A 596 4.70 29.30 -58.93
N GLU A 597 4.86 28.02 -59.27
CA GLU A 597 4.86 27.57 -60.67
C GLU A 597 3.49 27.77 -61.35
N LYS A 598 2.41 27.56 -60.59
CA LYS A 598 1.03 27.80 -61.04
C LYS A 598 0.81 29.28 -61.41
N GLU A 599 1.39 30.21 -60.67
CA GLU A 599 1.31 31.66 -60.97
C GLU A 599 2.07 32.05 -62.24
N THR A 600 3.14 31.33 -62.59
CA THR A 600 4.02 31.67 -63.73
C THR A 600 3.62 31.02 -65.04
N VAL A 601 3.23 29.74 -65.03
CA VAL A 601 3.01 28.97 -66.27
C VAL A 601 1.57 29.03 -66.77
N GLY A 602 0.60 29.39 -65.93
CA GLY A 602 -0.79 29.62 -66.31
C GLY A 602 -1.48 28.39 -66.93
N GLY A 603 -2.12 27.55 -66.12
CA GLY A 603 -2.96 26.46 -66.61
C GLY A 603 -3.50 25.56 -65.50
N PHE A 604 -4.80 25.22 -65.57
CA PHE A 604 -5.49 24.34 -64.63
C PHE A 604 -5.90 23.04 -65.35
N THR A 605 -5.01 22.05 -65.39
CA THR A 605 -5.37 20.70 -65.87
C THR A 605 -5.89 19.84 -64.70
N ILE A 606 -6.60 18.75 -65.01
CA ILE A 606 -7.09 17.80 -63.98
C ILE A 606 -5.89 17.23 -63.21
N GLU A 607 -4.82 16.89 -63.93
CA GLU A 607 -3.60 16.32 -63.37
C GLU A 607 -2.94 17.31 -62.41
N ARG A 608 -2.92 18.61 -62.74
CA ARG A 608 -2.33 19.63 -61.86
C ARG A 608 -3.16 19.85 -60.59
N LEU A 609 -4.49 19.82 -60.71
CA LEU A 609 -5.41 19.91 -59.57
C LEU A 609 -5.21 18.73 -58.60
N GLU A 610 -5.11 17.51 -59.14
CA GLU A 610 -4.84 16.30 -58.37
C GLU A 610 -3.46 16.37 -57.68
N VAL A 611 -2.43 16.86 -58.38
CA VAL A 611 -1.09 17.08 -57.78
C VAL A 611 -1.16 18.09 -56.63
N GLU A 612 -1.92 19.19 -56.76
CA GLU A 612 -2.07 20.19 -55.70
C GLU A 612 -2.76 19.61 -54.46
N PHE A 613 -3.86 18.87 -54.61
CA PHE A 613 -4.50 18.16 -53.50
C PHE A 613 -3.55 17.15 -52.83
N ASN A 614 -2.83 16.35 -53.63
CA ASN A 614 -1.85 15.39 -53.11
C ASN A 614 -0.71 16.07 -52.34
N ARG A 615 -0.22 17.25 -52.76
CA ARG A 615 0.79 18.01 -52.01
C ARG A 615 0.25 18.57 -50.70
N GLN A 616 -0.99 19.05 -50.69
CA GLN A 616 -1.66 19.49 -49.46
C GLN A 616 -1.82 18.32 -48.47
N ASP A 617 -2.18 17.12 -48.97
CA ASP A 617 -2.32 15.92 -48.14
C ASP A 617 -0.96 15.44 -47.59
N GLN A 618 0.09 15.46 -48.41
CA GLN A 618 1.46 15.17 -47.97
C GLN A 618 1.94 16.15 -46.88
N LEU A 619 1.61 17.43 -47.01
CA LEU A 619 1.94 18.44 -46.01
C LEU A 619 1.19 18.17 -44.69
N ALA A 620 -0.13 17.97 -44.76
CA ALA A 620 -0.94 17.66 -43.58
C ALA A 620 -0.46 16.39 -42.86
N ASN A 621 -0.13 15.33 -43.60
CA ASN A 621 0.42 14.10 -43.03
C ASN A 621 1.80 14.31 -42.40
N SER A 622 2.65 15.15 -42.99
CA SER A 622 3.97 15.49 -42.44
C SER A 622 3.87 16.36 -41.18
N GLU A 623 2.91 17.28 -41.12
CA GLU A 623 2.58 18.04 -39.91
C GLU A 623 2.13 17.13 -38.77
N ARG A 624 1.20 16.20 -39.05
CA ARG A 624 0.73 15.22 -38.06
C ARG A 624 1.86 14.30 -37.57
N ALA A 625 2.76 13.89 -38.47
CA ALA A 625 3.91 13.07 -38.11
C ALA A 625 4.91 13.81 -37.19
N GLU A 626 5.13 15.11 -37.38
CA GLU A 626 5.96 15.92 -36.47
C GLU A 626 5.31 16.03 -35.09
N VAL A 627 4.02 16.37 -35.03
CA VAL A 627 3.28 16.42 -33.77
C VAL A 627 3.34 15.07 -33.05
N GLN A 628 3.10 13.97 -33.77
CA GLN A 628 3.15 12.64 -33.19
C GLN A 628 4.55 12.30 -32.64
N ALA A 629 5.63 12.62 -33.37
CA ALA A 629 6.99 12.41 -32.87
C ALA A 629 7.28 13.20 -31.58
N MET A 630 6.77 14.44 -31.48
CA MET A 630 6.88 15.24 -30.24
C MET A 630 6.11 14.63 -29.08
N ILE A 631 4.89 14.12 -29.33
CA ILE A 631 4.04 13.47 -28.33
C ILE A 631 4.63 12.14 -27.86
N ASP A 632 5.09 11.31 -28.79
CA ASP A 632 5.74 10.03 -28.50
C ASP A 632 7.02 10.24 -27.68
N TYR A 633 7.73 11.36 -27.90
CA TYR A 633 8.85 11.74 -27.05
C TYR A 633 8.41 12.06 -25.62
N GLN A 634 7.37 12.89 -25.41
CA GLN A 634 6.88 13.18 -24.06
C GLN A 634 6.41 11.94 -23.31
N ILE A 635 5.68 11.06 -24.00
CA ILE A 635 5.24 9.78 -23.43
C ILE A 635 6.45 8.91 -23.06
N SER A 636 7.45 8.81 -23.94
CA SER A 636 8.67 8.03 -23.65
C SER A 636 9.47 8.58 -22.46
N LEU A 637 9.45 9.90 -22.23
CA LEU A 637 10.04 10.50 -21.04
C LEU A 637 9.25 10.11 -19.78
N ALA A 638 7.92 10.22 -19.80
CA ALA A 638 7.06 9.77 -18.71
C ALA A 638 7.34 8.30 -18.36
N GLU A 639 7.44 7.45 -19.37
CA GLU A 639 7.76 6.03 -19.23
C GLU A 639 9.15 5.78 -18.67
N LEU A 640 10.16 6.56 -19.08
CA LEU A 640 11.51 6.45 -18.52
C LEU A 640 11.54 6.83 -17.04
N TYR A 641 10.87 7.93 -16.64
CA TYR A 641 10.81 8.32 -15.22
C TYR A 641 9.98 7.34 -14.38
N ALA A 642 8.90 6.79 -14.95
CA ALA A 642 8.14 5.70 -14.36
C ALA A 642 9.01 4.45 -14.18
N SER A 643 9.78 4.09 -15.21
CA SER A 643 10.63 2.91 -15.19
C SER A 643 11.81 3.04 -14.23
N MET A 644 12.20 4.27 -13.88
CA MET A 644 13.15 4.56 -12.81
C MET A 644 12.51 4.65 -11.41
N GLY A 645 11.19 4.60 -11.28
CA GLY A 645 10.48 4.79 -10.00
C GLY A 645 10.39 6.24 -9.52
N THR A 646 10.75 7.22 -10.37
CA THR A 646 10.95 8.63 -10.00
C THR A 646 9.91 9.60 -10.60
N LEU A 647 8.91 9.08 -11.31
CA LEU A 647 7.86 9.90 -11.95
C LEU A 647 7.11 10.79 -10.94
N LEU A 648 6.82 10.27 -9.75
CA LEU A 648 6.14 11.04 -8.70
C LEU A 648 7.00 12.23 -8.25
N GLU A 649 8.30 12.02 -8.05
CA GLU A 649 9.25 13.07 -7.67
C GLU A 649 9.39 14.13 -8.78
N ARG A 650 9.44 13.69 -10.05
CA ARG A 650 9.46 14.58 -11.22
C ARG A 650 8.26 15.51 -11.24
N ASN A 651 7.08 14.98 -10.91
CA ASN A 651 5.83 15.73 -10.85
C ASN A 651 5.59 16.37 -9.47
N ARG A 652 6.62 16.45 -8.60
CA ARG A 652 6.61 17.08 -7.27
C ARG A 652 5.57 16.50 -6.30
N ILE A 653 5.15 15.27 -6.53
CA ILE A 653 4.25 14.53 -5.64
C ILE A 653 5.10 13.93 -4.51
N ARG A 654 4.87 14.41 -3.28
CA ARG A 654 5.51 13.86 -2.08
C ARG A 654 4.62 12.78 -1.49
N PHE A 655 5.17 11.58 -1.40
CA PHE A 655 4.55 10.45 -0.74
C PHE A 655 5.05 10.39 0.70
N GLU A 656 4.24 10.83 1.64
CA GLU A 656 4.54 10.76 3.08
C GLU A 656 3.72 9.63 3.69
N VAL A 657 4.43 8.58 4.12
CA VAL A 657 3.84 7.55 4.99
C VAL A 657 3.79 8.18 6.37
N ARG A 658 2.58 8.44 6.86
CA ARG A 658 2.41 8.92 8.22
C ARG A 658 2.62 7.74 9.16
N ASP A 659 3.82 7.58 9.68
CA ASP A 659 4.06 6.67 10.80
C ASP A 659 3.14 7.08 11.96
N PRO A 660 2.27 6.19 12.46
CA PRO A 660 1.38 6.50 13.58
C PRO A 660 2.13 6.69 14.91
N GLU A 661 3.41 6.32 15.00
CA GLU A 661 4.14 6.30 16.27
C GLU A 661 5.39 7.18 16.28
N GLY A 662 5.19 8.42 16.73
CA GLY A 662 6.12 9.07 17.65
C GLY A 662 6.02 8.49 19.07
N ILE A 663 5.82 7.18 19.21
CA ILE A 663 5.87 6.48 20.49
C ILE A 663 7.28 5.92 20.61
N ASP A 664 8.03 6.53 21.52
CA ASP A 664 9.37 6.14 21.93
C ASP A 664 9.47 4.60 22.06
N PRO A 665 10.38 3.91 21.34
CA PRO A 665 10.59 2.47 21.48
C PRO A 665 10.98 2.06 22.91
N ASN A 666 11.29 3.01 23.79
CA ASN A 666 11.49 2.77 25.22
C ASN A 666 10.19 2.68 26.05
N PHE A 667 9.00 2.87 25.47
CA PHE A 667 7.76 2.83 26.25
C PHE A 667 7.26 1.42 26.58
N LEU A 668 7.74 0.39 25.87
CA LEU A 668 7.50 -1.03 26.22
C LEU A 668 8.58 -1.64 27.12
N GLY A 669 9.49 -0.80 27.62
CA GLY A 669 10.60 -1.19 28.50
C GLY A 669 10.60 -0.45 29.83
N ARG A 670 9.48 -0.47 30.58
CA ARG A 670 9.48 -0.25 32.05
C ARG A 670 8.42 -1.08 32.75
#